data_AF-A0A5K3F204-F1
#
_entry.id   AF-A0A5K3F204-F1
#
_cell.length_a   1.000
_cell.length_b   1.000
_cell.length_c   1.000
_cell.angle_alpha   90.00
_cell.angle_beta   90.00
_cell.angle_gamma   90.00
#
_symmetry.space_group_name_H-M   'P 1'
#
loop_
_entity.id
_entity.type
_entity.pdbx_description
1 polymer ?
#
loop_
_entity_poly.entity_id
_entity_poly.type
_entity_poly.pdbx_seq_one_letter_code
_entity_poly.pdbx_strand_id
1 'polypeptide(L)'
;MDSELQQASVKVRSMSSSLPGSGFVNTLRETSDLINHLNIHNLDEDVNKFITFLSVFSDGLLNSYSVYRKMTDSCEEDLEMLKAILAFQCAFLNERFLQALKEFDVPSEHFGSLLVKFGNVASSADQTEIRLGFQAWKFVSQFLSLFHVVVKQALIENFDSDTEAPMSDEFIRCMLLSAKRIFSECVVDTEKHLTTKSGEPIWRNKLKLAAFICRLIVGCVKQFQSVLFRTKETCQHRCIVDFISWAIEVQYAGGLFTAGTGLDADFLKEVSTSLFVATEMALSCLCQIESDPTLNVSAAANAIVSANLAPLVNCRTFASVLVNLSNRRDEKSFQSWLSDNFSAYAQIFTNLEAAFSSWKPYEITPKLSDFHVPRFLNLKIDQSKLSSAVEEFLTEITIEICRSVRCLPNSVFPYLESALLDTTLHASPVISLIAQDVWCFVVRYGSADLCWQYVTLLAGVIMCLAERYEAGASGGCPPCGVLEQMSRLGCLLSRFIVFLTARQQREFLSTFPLFDSLGRGATEKSLLWRFLVVGSSQLQASIRPLVERQVFERVNFLLTQPKSPAWLIDALVCLRLTEDLPPASLVPFSTSLAHLCAAAATYDVDPTPPLTAPPSLLRQIDVSARIQTITVVVSKWFPRLLYLATADGHDDLTTESRELIQLLLNQLKLSCRDGLALPAIDAISRWVLACGPKGSDQSNSLSYPLSSFSLASLRGPLSPLPSSHRWLSAVWSPLCQTELTSNCGLTRLVVENLKTKLQEFCPGIGDQKRPRTPSTDATGLTDSVDACLVKLAETIACLERASDGFTDSHVARGSELGRRLASLFRKISD
;
A
#
# COMPACT_ATOMS: atom_id res chain seq x y z
N MET A 1 73.35 -6.76 8.15
CA MET A 1 72.22 -6.28 7.32
C MET A 1 71.38 -7.41 6.73
N ASP A 2 71.87 -8.28 5.84
CA ASP A 2 71.14 -9.54 5.48
C ASP A 2 70.84 -10.37 6.75
N SER A 3 71.81 -10.35 7.70
CA SER A 3 71.66 -10.88 9.05
C SER A 3 70.58 -10.20 9.91
N GLU A 4 70.27 -8.92 9.71
CA GLU A 4 69.35 -8.17 10.59
C GLU A 4 67.90 -8.41 10.18
N LEU A 5 67.60 -8.38 8.87
CA LEU A 5 66.28 -8.76 8.36
C LEU A 5 65.98 -10.23 8.67
N GLN A 6 66.94 -11.13 8.46
CA GLN A 6 66.79 -12.53 8.84
C GLN A 6 66.64 -12.70 10.35
N GLN A 7 67.42 -12.00 11.18
CA GLN A 7 67.29 -12.07 12.63
C GLN A 7 65.92 -11.55 13.10
N ALA A 8 65.42 -10.48 12.49
CA ALA A 8 64.09 -9.94 12.76
C ALA A 8 62.99 -10.91 12.34
N SER A 9 63.06 -11.48 11.13
CA SER A 9 62.14 -12.51 10.65
C SER A 9 62.19 -13.80 11.47
N VAL A 10 63.36 -14.23 11.94
CA VAL A 10 63.52 -15.39 12.83
C VAL A 10 62.86 -15.13 14.18
N LYS A 11 63.04 -13.94 14.75
CA LYS A 11 62.36 -13.56 16.00
C LYS A 11 60.84 -13.54 15.83
N VAL A 12 60.31 -12.95 14.75
CA VAL A 12 58.87 -12.97 14.47
C VAL A 12 58.35 -14.40 14.28
N ARG A 13 59.08 -15.26 13.58
CA ARG A 13 58.72 -16.68 13.45
C ARG A 13 58.74 -17.40 14.81
N SER A 14 59.68 -17.07 15.69
CA SER A 14 59.74 -17.64 17.04
C SER A 14 58.54 -17.26 17.92
N MET A 15 57.91 -16.09 17.67
CA MET A 15 56.68 -15.67 18.36
C MET A 15 55.51 -16.64 18.14
N SER A 16 55.49 -17.39 17.03
CA SER A 16 54.45 -18.40 16.78
C SER A 16 54.60 -19.65 17.67
N SER A 17 55.77 -19.84 18.28
CA SER A 17 56.13 -21.02 19.09
C SER A 17 56.29 -20.74 20.59
N SER A 18 56.37 -19.48 20.99
CA SER A 18 56.59 -19.06 22.38
C SER A 18 55.30 -19.05 23.20
N LEU A 19 55.38 -19.54 24.46
CA LEU A 19 54.27 -19.50 25.42
C LEU A 19 53.91 -18.05 25.81
N PRO A 20 52.62 -17.76 26.09
CA PRO A 20 52.17 -16.44 26.53
C PRO A 20 52.87 -16.04 27.85
N GLY A 21 53.49 -14.84 27.91
CA GLY A 21 54.13 -14.32 29.14
C GLY A 21 55.25 -13.30 28.90
N SER A 22 56.06 -13.02 29.93
CA SER A 22 57.13 -12.01 29.91
C SER A 22 58.18 -12.18 28.79
N GLY A 23 58.49 -13.43 28.41
CA GLY A 23 59.38 -13.74 27.29
C GLY A 23 58.82 -13.26 25.94
N PHE A 24 57.50 -13.32 25.74
CA PHE A 24 56.84 -12.83 24.54
C PHE A 24 56.89 -11.30 24.46
N VAL A 25 56.60 -10.63 25.59
CA VAL A 25 56.68 -9.16 25.72
C VAL A 25 58.08 -8.65 25.39
N ASN A 26 59.13 -9.31 25.91
CA ASN A 26 60.51 -8.96 25.59
C ASN A 26 60.83 -9.17 24.11
N THR A 27 60.35 -10.27 23.51
CA THR A 27 60.54 -10.54 22.08
C THR A 27 59.89 -9.46 21.22
N LEU A 28 58.68 -9.00 21.56
CA LEU A 28 58.01 -7.90 20.88
C LEU A 28 58.81 -6.59 20.97
N ARG A 29 59.30 -6.25 22.17
CA ARG A 29 60.06 -5.02 22.39
C ARG A 29 61.37 -5.03 21.61
N GLU A 30 62.14 -6.12 21.71
CA GLU A 30 63.39 -6.28 20.95
C GLU A 30 63.16 -6.24 19.43
N THR A 31 62.06 -6.83 18.96
CA THR A 31 61.71 -6.81 17.54
C THR A 31 61.32 -5.39 17.10
N SER A 32 60.56 -4.66 17.92
CA SER A 32 60.21 -3.26 17.70
C SER A 32 61.45 -2.37 17.60
N ASP A 33 62.41 -2.53 18.52
CA ASP A 33 63.66 -1.76 18.52
C ASP A 33 64.50 -2.07 17.28
N LEU A 34 64.59 -3.34 16.90
CA LEU A 34 65.28 -3.77 15.69
C LEU A 34 64.63 -3.15 14.44
N ILE A 35 63.30 -3.17 14.35
CA ILE A 35 62.57 -2.52 13.25
C ILE A 35 62.90 -1.03 13.20
N ASN A 36 62.86 -0.33 14.33
CA ASN A 36 63.12 1.12 14.38
C ASN A 36 64.53 1.46 13.85
N HIS A 37 65.52 0.60 14.10
CA HIS A 37 66.89 0.79 13.64
C HIS A 37 67.22 0.21 12.25
N LEU A 38 66.28 -0.46 11.58
CA LEU A 38 66.47 -0.93 10.20
C LEU A 38 66.74 0.25 9.25
N ASN A 39 67.87 0.21 8.55
CA ASN A 39 68.18 1.14 7.47
C ASN A 39 67.53 0.68 6.16
N ILE A 40 66.43 1.33 5.78
CA ILE A 40 65.59 0.89 4.67
C ILE A 40 66.22 1.20 3.29
N HIS A 41 67.06 2.23 3.19
CA HIS A 41 67.71 2.61 1.92
C HIS A 41 68.76 1.60 1.42
N ASN A 42 69.19 0.67 2.27
CA ASN A 42 70.14 -0.39 1.88
C ASN A 42 69.41 -1.71 1.51
N LEU A 43 68.07 -1.73 1.44
CA LEU A 43 67.28 -2.87 0.94
C LEU A 43 67.21 -2.93 -0.60
N ASP A 44 67.90 -2.01 -1.28
CA ASP A 44 67.80 -1.68 -2.72
C ASP A 44 68.06 -2.87 -3.68
N GLU A 45 68.61 -3.99 -3.21
CA GLU A 45 69.01 -5.11 -4.07
C GLU A 45 68.01 -6.29 -4.15
N ASP A 46 66.95 -6.36 -3.32
CA ASP A 46 66.02 -7.51 -3.39
C ASP A 46 64.57 -7.19 -2.95
N VAL A 47 63.75 -6.81 -3.93
CA VAL A 47 62.30 -6.55 -3.78
C VAL A 47 61.57 -7.73 -3.13
N ASN A 48 61.91 -8.97 -3.49
CA ASN A 48 61.23 -10.16 -2.97
C ASN A 48 61.49 -10.35 -1.47
N LYS A 49 62.72 -10.07 -1.01
CA LYS A 49 63.04 -10.07 0.43
C LYS A 49 62.23 -9.00 1.16
N PHE A 50 62.08 -7.80 0.59
CA PHE A 50 61.32 -6.74 1.22
C PHE A 50 59.82 -7.05 1.32
N ILE A 51 59.22 -7.61 0.26
CA ILE A 51 57.83 -8.07 0.30
C ILE A 51 57.65 -9.22 1.30
N THR A 52 58.58 -10.17 1.34
CA THR A 52 58.59 -11.25 2.33
C THR A 52 58.68 -10.70 3.76
N PHE A 53 59.49 -9.66 3.97
CA PHE A 53 59.56 -8.96 5.25
C PHE A 53 58.20 -8.36 5.63
N LEU A 54 57.57 -7.56 4.76
CA LEU A 54 56.25 -6.99 5.05
C LEU A 54 55.20 -8.08 5.36
N SER A 55 55.26 -9.19 4.63
CA SER A 55 54.40 -10.34 4.82
C SER A 55 54.60 -11.02 6.19
N VAL A 56 55.85 -11.36 6.56
CA VAL A 56 56.18 -12.02 7.83
C VAL A 56 55.82 -11.17 9.03
N PHE A 57 56.06 -9.86 8.96
CA PHE A 57 55.76 -8.95 10.07
C PHE A 57 54.26 -8.69 10.24
N SER A 58 53.51 -8.69 9.14
CA SER A 58 52.04 -8.68 9.20
C SER A 58 51.52 -9.93 9.94
N ASP A 59 52.07 -11.11 9.62
CA ASP A 59 51.71 -12.36 10.31
C ASP A 59 52.13 -12.34 11.79
N GLY A 60 53.27 -11.71 12.10
CA GLY A 60 53.72 -11.44 13.47
C GLY A 60 52.74 -10.59 14.27
N LEU A 61 52.21 -9.51 13.67
CA LEU A 61 51.19 -8.67 14.31
C LEU A 61 49.89 -9.43 14.52
N LEU A 62 49.41 -10.15 13.50
CA LEU A 62 48.21 -10.98 13.60
C LEU A 62 48.31 -12.00 14.74
N ASN A 63 49.45 -12.68 14.85
CA ASN A 63 49.71 -13.61 15.95
C ASN A 63 49.69 -12.88 17.30
N SER A 64 50.36 -11.73 17.39
CA SER A 64 50.42 -10.92 18.62
C SER A 64 49.04 -10.49 19.11
N TYR A 65 48.17 -10.02 18.21
CA TYR A 65 46.77 -9.71 18.53
C TYR A 65 45.98 -10.94 18.98
N SER A 66 46.22 -12.10 18.35
CA SER A 66 45.55 -13.34 18.71
C SER A 66 45.96 -13.86 20.09
N VAL A 67 47.25 -13.76 20.44
CA VAL A 67 47.79 -14.13 21.76
C VAL A 67 47.20 -13.23 22.83
N TYR A 68 47.16 -11.92 22.60
CA TYR A 68 46.55 -10.97 23.53
C TYR A 68 45.09 -11.29 23.82
N ARG A 69 44.29 -11.54 22.77
CA ARG A 69 42.86 -11.87 22.92
C ARG A 69 42.63 -13.14 23.74
N LYS A 70 43.49 -14.15 23.58
CA LYS A 70 43.43 -15.38 24.39
C LYS A 70 43.81 -15.15 25.85
N MET A 71 44.69 -14.19 26.13
CA MET A 71 45.10 -13.83 27.50
C MET A 71 44.02 -13.03 28.23
N THR A 72 43.34 -12.10 27.56
CA THR A 72 42.30 -11.25 28.19
C THR A 72 41.09 -12.04 28.71
N ASP A 73 40.89 -13.28 28.25
CA ASP A 73 39.89 -14.20 28.80
C ASP A 73 40.33 -14.81 30.15
N SER A 74 41.60 -14.69 30.52
CA SER A 74 42.22 -15.18 31.75
C SER A 74 42.87 -14.02 32.52
N CYS A 75 42.11 -13.33 33.38
CA CYS A 75 42.55 -12.17 34.18
C CYS A 75 43.95 -12.34 34.81
N GLU A 76 44.95 -11.50 34.42
CA GLU A 76 45.81 -10.69 35.33
C GLU A 76 47.11 -10.07 34.74
N GLU A 77 47.45 -10.12 33.44
CA GLU A 77 48.68 -9.45 32.90
C GLU A 77 48.47 -8.57 31.63
N ASP A 78 47.38 -7.79 31.57
CA ASP A 78 46.90 -7.20 30.31
C ASP A 78 47.57 -5.90 29.81
N LEU A 79 48.23 -5.10 30.65
CA LEU A 79 48.65 -3.74 30.24
C LEU A 79 50.02 -3.67 29.56
N GLU A 80 51.01 -4.40 30.07
CA GLU A 80 52.38 -4.38 29.52
C GLU A 80 52.45 -5.06 28.15
N MET A 81 51.69 -6.14 27.98
CA MET A 81 51.54 -6.80 26.69
C MET A 81 50.91 -5.87 25.65
N LEU A 82 49.84 -5.15 25.99
CA LEU A 82 49.20 -4.20 25.09
C LEU A 82 50.16 -3.07 24.67
N LYS A 83 50.97 -2.54 25.61
CA LYS A 83 52.00 -1.53 25.30
C LYS A 83 53.06 -2.07 24.33
N ALA A 84 53.50 -3.32 24.52
CA ALA A 84 54.48 -3.94 23.65
C ALA A 84 53.93 -4.18 22.24
N ILE A 85 52.68 -4.61 22.13
CA ILE A 85 51.97 -4.75 20.84
C ILE A 85 51.84 -3.39 20.16
N LEU A 86 51.44 -2.35 20.88
CA LEU A 86 51.33 -0.99 20.36
C LEU A 86 52.67 -0.48 19.82
N ALA A 87 53.77 -0.68 20.56
CA ALA A 87 55.11 -0.32 20.12
C ALA A 87 55.52 -1.04 18.84
N PHE A 88 55.31 -2.37 18.80
CA PHE A 88 55.61 -3.19 17.62
C PHE A 88 54.77 -2.76 16.39
N GLN A 89 53.48 -2.49 16.58
CA GLN A 89 52.61 -1.97 15.52
C GLN A 89 53.07 -0.60 15.02
N CYS A 90 53.42 0.34 15.90
CA CYS A 90 53.89 1.66 15.51
C CYS A 90 55.24 1.63 14.78
N ALA A 91 56.12 0.70 15.17
CA ALA A 91 57.40 0.50 14.49
C ALA A 91 57.21 -0.03 13.07
N PHE A 92 56.25 -0.96 12.87
CA PHE A 92 55.99 -1.62 11.59
C PHE A 92 55.05 -0.84 10.65
N LEU A 93 53.88 -0.38 11.14
CA LEU A 93 52.90 0.38 10.35
C LEU A 93 53.30 1.86 10.27
N ASN A 94 54.48 2.09 9.69
CA ASN A 94 55.12 3.39 9.59
C ASN A 94 55.24 3.85 8.14
N GLU A 95 55.03 5.14 7.90
CA GLU A 95 55.06 5.76 6.57
C GLU A 95 56.38 5.52 5.82
N ARG A 96 57.52 5.36 6.53
CA ARG A 96 58.81 5.05 5.90
C ARG A 96 58.80 3.78 5.05
N PHE A 97 58.00 2.78 5.40
CA PHE A 97 57.88 1.55 4.61
C PHE A 97 57.03 1.76 3.35
N LEU A 98 56.05 2.66 3.41
CA LEU A 98 55.29 3.07 2.23
C LEU A 98 56.17 3.88 1.28
N GLN A 99 57.04 4.74 1.81
CA GLN A 99 58.00 5.50 0.99
C GLN A 99 58.99 4.56 0.30
N ALA A 100 59.54 3.58 1.02
CA ALA A 100 60.42 2.58 0.42
C ALA A 100 59.72 1.73 -0.65
N LEU A 101 58.48 1.27 -0.40
CA LEU A 101 57.67 0.57 -1.42
C LEU A 101 57.49 1.37 -2.72
N LYS A 102 57.54 2.71 -2.65
CA LYS A 102 57.43 3.58 -3.82
C LYS A 102 58.72 3.67 -4.62
N GLU A 103 59.88 3.45 -3.98
CA GLU A 103 61.20 3.44 -4.62
C GLU A 103 61.46 2.11 -5.35
N PHE A 104 60.87 1.01 -4.88
CA PHE A 104 60.99 -0.30 -5.50
C PHE A 104 60.08 -0.50 -6.72
N ASP A 105 60.59 -1.19 -7.75
CA ASP A 105 59.80 -1.68 -8.88
C ASP A 105 59.13 -3.02 -8.52
N VAL A 106 58.02 -2.95 -7.78
CA VAL A 106 57.29 -4.12 -7.29
C VAL A 106 56.21 -4.54 -8.29
N PRO A 107 56.12 -5.83 -8.67
CA PRO A 107 55.03 -6.33 -9.51
C PRO A 107 53.64 -6.10 -8.88
N SER A 108 52.64 -5.82 -9.72
CA SER A 108 51.25 -5.52 -9.31
C SER A 108 50.66 -6.56 -8.36
N GLU A 109 50.85 -7.85 -8.63
CA GLU A 109 50.31 -8.97 -7.86
C GLU A 109 50.59 -8.86 -6.34
N HIS A 110 51.78 -8.36 -5.98
CA HIS A 110 52.20 -8.24 -4.58
C HIS A 110 51.43 -7.14 -3.86
N PHE A 111 51.02 -6.06 -4.55
CA PHE A 111 50.20 -5.00 -3.96
C PHE A 111 48.80 -5.50 -3.59
N GLY A 112 48.20 -6.39 -4.39
CA GLY A 112 46.93 -7.03 -4.06
C GLY A 112 47.04 -7.91 -2.81
N SER A 113 48.08 -8.74 -2.72
CA SER A 113 48.34 -9.59 -1.55
C SER A 113 48.62 -8.77 -0.29
N LEU A 114 49.44 -7.72 -0.39
CA LEU A 114 49.74 -6.80 0.72
C LEU A 114 48.49 -6.07 1.18
N LEU A 115 47.61 -5.64 0.27
CA LEU A 115 46.36 -4.98 0.63
C LEU A 115 45.48 -5.88 1.52
N VAL A 116 45.29 -7.13 1.12
CA VAL A 116 44.51 -8.10 1.89
C VAL A 116 45.18 -8.37 3.24
N LYS A 117 46.51 -8.53 3.28
CA LYS A 117 47.25 -8.70 4.54
C LYS A 117 47.10 -7.51 5.48
N PHE A 118 47.28 -6.29 4.99
CA PHE A 118 47.11 -5.08 5.82
C PHE A 118 45.66 -4.90 6.27
N GLY A 119 44.67 -5.24 5.42
CA GLY A 119 43.26 -5.29 5.79
C GLY A 119 42.99 -6.29 6.93
N ASN A 120 43.59 -7.47 6.88
CA ASN A 120 43.50 -8.47 7.95
C ASN A 120 44.19 -8.00 9.25
N VAL A 121 45.37 -7.38 9.15
CA VAL A 121 46.06 -6.77 10.31
C VAL A 121 45.16 -5.72 10.96
N ALA A 122 44.57 -4.81 10.16
CA ALA A 122 43.71 -3.76 10.67
C ALA A 122 42.40 -4.29 11.28
N SER A 123 41.78 -5.26 10.62
CA SER A 123 40.59 -5.94 11.12
C SER A 123 40.87 -6.82 12.34
N SER A 124 42.10 -7.29 12.56
CA SER A 124 42.48 -7.96 13.81
C SER A 124 42.81 -6.96 14.92
N ALA A 125 43.43 -5.83 14.57
CA ALA A 125 43.84 -4.79 15.51
C ALA A 125 42.63 -4.14 16.19
N ASP A 126 41.57 -3.86 15.44
CA ASP A 126 40.34 -3.25 15.98
C ASP A 126 39.51 -4.18 16.87
N GLN A 127 39.71 -5.51 16.81
CA GLN A 127 39.10 -6.48 17.75
C GLN A 127 39.87 -6.54 19.07
N THR A 128 41.15 -6.17 19.03
CA THR A 128 42.04 -6.14 20.19
C THR A 128 41.85 -4.83 20.96
N GLU A 129 42.02 -3.69 20.28
CA GLU A 129 41.83 -2.37 20.89
C GLU A 129 41.49 -1.32 19.81
N ILE A 130 40.55 -0.42 20.11
CA ILE A 130 40.10 0.63 19.18
C ILE A 130 41.26 1.51 18.70
N ARG A 131 42.24 1.82 19.56
CA ARG A 131 43.39 2.67 19.21
C ARG A 131 44.31 1.99 18.20
N LEU A 132 44.60 0.70 18.41
CA LEU A 132 45.35 -0.13 17.46
C LEU A 132 44.62 -0.19 16.12
N GLY A 133 43.30 -0.40 16.15
CA GLY A 133 42.43 -0.37 14.98
C GLY A 133 42.52 0.93 14.17
N PHE A 134 42.41 2.09 14.83
CA PHE A 134 42.52 3.40 14.16
C PHE A 134 43.87 3.57 13.44
N GLN A 135 44.97 3.22 14.09
CA GLN A 135 46.30 3.35 13.50
C GLN A 135 46.46 2.43 12.29
N ALA A 136 45.99 1.18 12.40
CA ALA A 136 46.11 0.21 11.32
C ALA A 136 45.22 0.57 10.11
N TRP A 137 43.96 0.95 10.33
CA TRP A 137 43.08 1.40 9.24
C TRP A 137 43.57 2.72 8.61
N LYS A 138 44.18 3.62 9.39
CA LYS A 138 44.83 4.83 8.85
C LYS A 138 45.99 4.47 7.93
N PHE A 139 46.83 3.51 8.32
CA PHE A 139 47.92 3.01 7.48
C PHE A 139 47.39 2.40 6.17
N VAL A 140 46.33 1.57 6.24
CA VAL A 140 45.66 1.02 5.04
C VAL A 140 45.14 2.14 4.13
N SER A 141 44.53 3.18 4.71
CA SER A 141 44.07 4.34 3.94
C SER A 141 45.21 5.10 3.26
N GLN A 142 46.36 5.26 3.92
CA GLN A 142 47.56 5.85 3.33
C GLN A 142 48.13 4.98 2.21
N PHE A 143 48.22 3.66 2.42
CA PHE A 143 48.63 2.69 1.40
C PHE A 143 47.76 2.80 0.15
N LEU A 144 46.43 2.78 0.31
CA LEU A 144 45.49 2.95 -0.80
C LEU A 144 45.67 4.30 -1.49
N SER A 145 45.86 5.40 -0.76
CA SER A 145 46.04 6.72 -1.35
C SER A 145 47.29 6.80 -2.26
N LEU A 146 48.38 6.14 -1.86
CA LEU A 146 49.65 6.15 -2.59
C LEU A 146 49.64 5.18 -3.78
N PHE A 147 49.01 4.01 -3.63
CA PHE A 147 49.16 2.89 -4.56
C PHE A 147 47.88 2.49 -5.30
N HIS A 148 46.80 3.29 -5.23
CA HIS A 148 45.50 2.96 -5.84
C HIS A 148 45.57 2.52 -7.31
N VAL A 149 46.44 3.12 -8.14
CA VAL A 149 46.55 2.74 -9.56
C VAL A 149 47.06 1.30 -9.72
N VAL A 150 48.16 0.96 -9.03
CA VAL A 150 48.78 -0.37 -9.11
C VAL A 150 47.91 -1.42 -8.41
N VAL A 151 47.30 -1.06 -7.27
CA VAL A 151 46.32 -1.90 -6.57
C VAL A 151 45.14 -2.22 -7.47
N LYS A 152 44.59 -1.24 -8.19
CA LYS A 152 43.48 -1.46 -9.12
C LYS A 152 43.85 -2.48 -10.19
N GLN A 153 45.05 -2.37 -10.75
CA GLN A 153 45.56 -3.30 -11.75
C GLN A 153 45.67 -4.72 -11.18
N ALA A 154 46.27 -4.86 -9.99
CA ALA A 154 46.41 -6.14 -9.31
C ALA A 154 45.06 -6.83 -9.04
N LEU A 155 44.04 -6.06 -8.62
CA LEU A 155 42.70 -6.58 -8.37
C LEU A 155 42.01 -7.03 -9.65
N ILE A 156 42.22 -6.32 -10.78
CA ILE A 156 41.68 -6.72 -12.09
C ILE A 156 42.34 -8.02 -12.55
N GLU A 157 43.68 -8.10 -12.49
CA GLU A 157 44.44 -9.29 -12.86
C GLU A 157 44.03 -10.50 -12.03
N ASN A 158 43.86 -10.35 -10.72
CA ASN A 158 43.38 -11.42 -9.86
C ASN A 158 41.93 -11.83 -10.17
N PHE A 159 41.05 -10.89 -10.49
CA PHE A 159 39.68 -11.23 -10.88
C PHE A 159 39.65 -11.99 -12.21
N ASP A 160 40.61 -11.73 -13.10
CA ASP A 160 40.75 -12.41 -14.38
C ASP A 160 41.48 -13.76 -14.30
N SER A 161 42.12 -14.10 -13.18
CA SER A 161 42.81 -15.39 -12.97
C SER A 161 41.91 -16.53 -12.44
N ASP A 162 40.58 -16.45 -12.58
CA ASP A 162 39.58 -17.47 -12.18
C ASP A 162 39.72 -18.04 -10.75
N THR A 163 40.13 -17.21 -9.79
CA THR A 163 40.14 -17.61 -8.37
C THR A 163 38.74 -17.65 -7.78
N GLU A 164 38.42 -18.67 -6.96
CA GLU A 164 37.10 -18.82 -6.31
C GLU A 164 36.71 -17.62 -5.42
N ALA A 165 37.69 -16.96 -4.79
CA ALA A 165 37.47 -15.79 -3.94
C ALA A 165 38.37 -14.63 -4.38
N PRO A 166 37.81 -13.60 -5.06
CA PRO A 166 38.57 -12.44 -5.50
C PRO A 166 39.18 -11.69 -4.30
N MET A 167 40.45 -11.27 -4.42
CA MET A 167 41.14 -10.47 -3.39
C MET A 167 40.37 -9.20 -3.05
N SER A 168 39.66 -8.63 -4.03
CA SER A 168 38.81 -7.46 -3.82
C SER A 168 37.68 -7.73 -2.83
N ASP A 169 37.02 -8.89 -2.95
CA ASP A 169 35.93 -9.25 -2.04
C ASP A 169 36.46 -9.57 -0.65
N GLU A 170 37.59 -10.26 -0.56
CA GLU A 170 38.24 -10.54 0.73
C GLU A 170 38.60 -9.24 1.47
N PHE A 171 39.18 -8.26 0.77
CA PHE A 171 39.52 -6.97 1.37
C PHE A 171 38.29 -6.17 1.81
N ILE A 172 37.24 -6.10 0.98
CA ILE A 172 35.98 -5.45 1.35
C ILE A 172 35.32 -6.16 2.54
N ARG A 173 35.38 -7.49 2.59
CA ARG A 173 34.85 -8.31 3.68
C ARG A 173 35.53 -7.98 5.01
N CYS A 174 36.85 -7.79 5.04
CA CYS A 174 37.57 -7.37 6.25
C CYS A 174 37.01 -6.04 6.80
N MET A 175 36.84 -5.04 5.93
CA MET A 175 36.28 -3.75 6.32
C MET A 175 34.82 -3.85 6.77
N LEU A 176 34.00 -4.60 6.02
CA LEU A 176 32.58 -4.77 6.32
C LEU A 176 32.35 -5.45 7.66
N LEU A 177 33.08 -6.53 7.95
CA LEU A 177 32.96 -7.24 9.22
C LEU A 177 33.42 -6.37 10.40
N SER A 178 34.51 -5.63 10.24
CA SER A 178 34.96 -4.65 11.24
C SER A 178 33.90 -3.57 11.49
N ALA A 179 33.35 -2.97 10.44
CA ALA A 179 32.30 -1.96 10.57
C ALA A 179 31.03 -2.51 11.25
N LYS A 180 30.55 -3.68 10.82
CA LYS A 180 29.40 -4.39 11.41
C LYS A 180 29.59 -4.63 12.90
N ARG A 181 30.72 -5.20 13.30
CA ARG A 181 30.99 -5.50 14.71
C ARG A 181 31.06 -4.22 15.54
N ILE A 182 31.89 -3.26 15.14
CA ILE A 182 32.07 -2.01 15.89
C ILE A 182 30.74 -1.27 16.03
N PHE A 183 29.92 -1.23 14.97
CA PHE A 183 28.59 -0.63 15.03
C PHE A 183 27.66 -1.38 16.00
N SER A 184 27.64 -2.72 15.97
CA SER A 184 26.83 -3.50 16.91
C SER A 184 27.23 -3.26 18.37
N GLU A 185 28.53 -3.08 18.65
CA GLU A 185 29.01 -2.70 19.98
C GLU A 185 28.55 -1.28 20.37
N CYS A 186 28.50 -0.33 19.43
CA CYS A 186 27.98 1.01 19.70
C CYS A 186 26.51 0.97 20.13
N VAL A 187 25.70 0.14 19.46
CA VAL A 187 24.29 -0.04 19.80
C VAL A 187 24.16 -0.61 21.22
N VAL A 188 24.92 -1.66 21.56
CA VAL A 188 24.93 -2.25 22.91
C VAL A 188 25.39 -1.25 23.99
N ASP A 189 26.43 -0.47 23.71
CA ASP A 189 26.94 0.55 24.64
C ASP A 189 25.89 1.66 24.89
N THR A 190 25.09 1.97 23.87
CA THR A 190 23.98 2.94 23.94
C THR A 190 22.83 2.40 24.79
N GLU A 191 22.39 1.16 24.56
CA GLU A 191 21.34 0.50 25.36
C GLU A 191 21.70 0.40 26.85
N LYS A 192 22.99 0.20 27.15
CA LYS A 192 23.51 0.13 28.52
C LYS A 192 23.81 1.50 29.14
N HIS A 193 23.61 2.60 28.40
CA HIS A 193 23.93 3.97 28.81
C HIS A 193 25.37 4.13 29.35
N LEU A 194 26.34 3.46 28.71
CA LEU A 194 27.72 3.46 29.20
C LEU A 194 28.43 4.77 28.91
N THR A 195 29.00 5.38 29.96
CA THR A 195 29.76 6.63 29.88
C THR A 195 31.20 6.44 30.36
N THR A 196 32.10 7.23 29.79
CA THR A 196 33.50 7.34 30.21
C THR A 196 33.63 8.12 31.52
N LYS A 197 34.82 8.08 32.14
CA LYS A 197 35.13 8.89 33.33
C LYS A 197 35.00 10.40 33.11
N SER A 198 35.05 10.87 31.87
CA SER A 198 34.86 12.27 31.48
C SER A 198 33.40 12.63 31.16
N GLY A 199 32.46 11.69 31.31
CA GLY A 199 31.04 11.87 31.02
C GLY A 199 30.66 11.73 29.54
N GLU A 200 31.63 11.46 28.64
CA GLU A 200 31.34 11.21 27.23
C GLU A 200 30.85 9.76 27.01
N PRO A 201 29.93 9.51 26.05
CA PRO A 201 29.50 8.15 25.74
C PRO A 201 30.66 7.29 25.21
N ILE A 202 30.78 6.05 25.69
CA ILE A 202 31.86 5.14 25.28
C ILE A 202 31.80 4.83 23.78
N TRP A 203 30.59 4.72 23.22
CA TRP A 203 30.36 4.41 21.82
C TRP A 203 30.93 5.47 20.85
N ARG A 204 31.14 6.72 21.29
CA ARG A 204 31.55 7.81 20.39
C ARG A 204 32.87 7.53 19.67
N ASN A 205 33.86 6.99 20.37
CA ASN A 205 35.14 6.64 19.76
C ASN A 205 35.04 5.44 18.82
N LYS A 206 34.19 4.46 19.17
CA LYS A 206 33.88 3.31 18.31
C LYS A 206 33.18 3.76 17.03
N LEU A 207 32.17 4.63 17.13
CA LEU A 207 31.44 5.17 15.99
C LEU A 207 32.36 5.93 15.03
N LYS A 208 33.31 6.73 15.54
CA LYS A 208 34.32 7.40 14.71
C LYS A 208 35.13 6.39 13.87
N LEU A 209 35.47 5.24 14.44
CA LEU A 209 36.21 4.19 13.72
C LEU A 209 35.33 3.52 12.67
N ALA A 210 34.11 3.11 13.04
CA ALA A 210 33.16 2.53 12.10
C ALA A 210 32.87 3.47 10.91
N ALA A 211 32.64 4.76 11.18
CA ALA A 211 32.45 5.79 10.16
C ALA A 211 33.70 6.00 9.30
N PHE A 212 34.90 5.93 9.88
CA PHE A 212 36.15 5.98 9.11
C PHE A 212 36.25 4.81 8.13
N ILE A 213 35.99 3.58 8.60
CA ILE A 213 36.01 2.37 7.76
C ILE A 213 34.95 2.47 6.65
N CYS A 214 33.73 2.91 6.95
CA CYS A 214 32.69 3.07 5.93
C CYS A 214 33.07 4.10 4.87
N ARG A 215 33.70 5.22 5.26
CA ARG A 215 34.26 6.19 4.30
C ARG A 215 35.39 5.59 3.46
N LEU A 216 36.21 4.70 4.04
CA LEU A 216 37.25 3.99 3.31
C LEU A 216 36.65 3.05 2.26
N ILE A 217 35.57 2.32 2.60
CA ILE A 217 34.81 1.50 1.65
C ILE A 217 34.25 2.38 0.52
N VAL A 218 33.65 3.54 0.83
CA VAL A 218 33.18 4.49 -0.20
C VAL A 218 34.33 4.98 -1.10
N GLY A 219 35.50 5.22 -0.53
CA GLY A 219 36.71 5.54 -1.29
C GLY A 219 37.08 4.41 -2.27
N CYS A 220 36.98 3.16 -1.81
CA CYS A 220 37.20 1.97 -2.63
C CYS A 220 36.15 1.85 -3.75
N VAL A 221 34.87 2.11 -3.48
CA VAL A 221 33.80 2.15 -4.51
C VAL A 221 34.18 3.12 -5.62
N LYS A 222 34.61 4.34 -5.28
CA LYS A 222 34.98 5.36 -6.26
C LYS A 222 36.19 4.97 -7.11
N GLN A 223 37.23 4.42 -6.48
CA GLN A 223 38.50 4.13 -7.17
C GLN A 223 38.48 2.80 -7.93
N PHE A 224 37.77 1.80 -7.41
CA PHE A 224 37.82 0.41 -7.86
C PHE A 224 36.49 -0.09 -8.42
N GLN A 225 35.57 0.81 -8.80
CA GLN A 225 34.26 0.43 -9.39
C GLN A 225 34.36 -0.57 -10.55
N SER A 226 35.42 -0.47 -11.36
CA SER A 226 35.64 -1.35 -12.52
C SER A 226 35.98 -2.80 -12.17
N VAL A 227 36.17 -3.13 -10.89
CA VAL A 227 36.39 -4.52 -10.43
C VAL A 227 35.41 -4.91 -9.34
N LEU A 228 35.04 -4.00 -8.43
CA LEU A 228 34.18 -4.33 -7.28
C LEU A 228 32.79 -4.85 -7.69
N PHE A 229 32.27 -4.42 -8.84
CA PHE A 229 30.94 -4.79 -9.33
C PHE A 229 30.97 -5.72 -10.56
N ARG A 230 32.15 -6.12 -11.04
CA ARG A 230 32.23 -7.10 -12.14
C ARG A 230 31.76 -8.47 -11.63
N THR A 231 30.88 -9.12 -12.37
CA THR A 231 30.38 -10.46 -12.10
C THR A 231 30.85 -11.43 -13.19
N LYS A 232 30.97 -12.71 -12.83
CA LYS A 232 31.25 -13.85 -13.72
C LYS A 232 30.38 -15.03 -13.30
N GLU A 233 30.29 -16.07 -14.12
CA GLU A 233 29.56 -17.30 -13.75
C GLU A 233 30.03 -17.90 -12.43
N THR A 234 31.35 -17.86 -12.18
CA THR A 234 31.97 -18.35 -10.93
C THR A 234 31.87 -17.38 -9.76
N CYS A 235 31.58 -16.11 -10.00
CA CYS A 235 31.55 -15.05 -8.99
C CYS A 235 30.42 -14.06 -9.28
N GLN A 236 29.19 -14.47 -8.91
CA GLN A 236 27.99 -13.65 -9.08
C GLN A 236 27.74 -12.72 -7.89
N HIS A 237 28.07 -13.18 -6.68
CA HIS A 237 27.87 -12.44 -5.45
C HIS A 237 29.11 -11.63 -5.09
N ARG A 238 28.94 -10.31 -4.87
CA ARG A 238 30.04 -9.36 -4.62
C ARG A 238 29.93 -8.80 -3.20
N CYS A 239 31.02 -8.78 -2.44
CA CYS A 239 30.98 -8.36 -1.04
C CYS A 239 30.66 -6.86 -0.88
N ILE A 240 30.90 -6.05 -1.92
CA ILE A 240 30.48 -4.66 -1.91
C ILE A 240 28.95 -4.49 -1.85
N VAL A 241 28.20 -5.44 -2.40
CA VAL A 241 26.74 -5.42 -2.36
C VAL A 241 26.25 -5.74 -0.94
N ASP A 242 26.95 -6.61 -0.19
CA ASP A 242 26.67 -6.84 1.24
C ASP A 242 26.83 -5.57 2.09
N PHE A 243 27.81 -4.73 1.75
CA PHE A 243 28.00 -3.45 2.41
C PHE A 243 26.81 -2.51 2.15
N ILE A 244 26.34 -2.43 0.89
CA ILE A 244 25.17 -1.62 0.54
C ILE A 244 23.92 -2.13 1.26
N SER A 245 23.69 -3.45 1.26
CA SER A 245 22.57 -4.08 1.96
C SER A 245 22.60 -3.74 3.44
N TRP A 246 23.74 -3.98 4.10
CA TRP A 246 23.91 -3.69 5.51
C TRP A 246 23.72 -2.21 5.84
N ALA A 247 24.25 -1.30 5.01
CA ALA A 247 24.14 0.12 5.25
C ALA A 247 22.68 0.62 5.18
N ILE A 248 21.91 0.12 4.21
CA ILE A 248 20.46 0.39 4.09
C ILE A 248 19.68 -0.26 5.23
N GLU A 249 20.01 -1.49 5.60
CA GLU A 249 19.40 -2.20 6.72
C GLU A 249 19.58 -1.46 8.04
N VAL A 250 20.78 -0.91 8.30
CA VAL A 250 21.06 -0.07 9.46
C VAL A 250 20.28 1.25 9.39
N GLN A 251 20.24 1.88 8.21
CA GLN A 251 19.58 3.17 8.05
C GLN A 251 18.07 3.07 8.22
N TYR A 252 17.42 2.07 7.62
CA TYR A 252 15.96 1.96 7.52
C TYR A 252 15.39 0.75 8.25
N ALA A 253 16.15 0.18 9.19
CA ALA A 253 15.77 -1.01 9.96
C ALA A 253 15.22 -2.16 9.08
N GLY A 254 16.00 -2.57 8.09
CA GLY A 254 15.62 -3.60 7.12
C GLY A 254 14.88 -3.09 5.87
N GLY A 255 14.80 -1.77 5.70
CA GLY A 255 14.28 -1.10 4.50
C GLY A 255 12.87 -0.52 4.67
N LEU A 256 12.07 -1.08 5.59
CA LEU A 256 10.69 -0.68 5.82
C LEU A 256 10.56 0.67 6.52
N PHE A 257 11.31 0.90 7.58
CA PHE A 257 11.07 2.02 8.47
C PHE A 257 11.75 3.30 8.00
N THR A 258 11.46 4.42 8.67
CA THR A 258 12.16 5.69 8.47
C THR A 258 13.60 5.63 8.98
N ALA A 259 14.42 6.53 8.45
CA ALA A 259 15.84 6.56 8.76
C ALA A 259 16.10 6.72 10.27
N GLY A 260 16.89 5.82 10.85
CA GLY A 260 17.26 5.85 12.26
C GLY A 260 16.32 5.13 13.22
N THR A 261 15.27 4.46 12.71
CA THR A 261 14.33 3.73 13.56
C THR A 261 15.06 2.68 14.42
N GLY A 262 14.80 2.72 15.74
CA GLY A 262 15.44 1.83 16.71
C GLY A 262 16.72 2.36 17.36
N LEU A 263 17.20 3.53 16.94
CA LEU A 263 18.38 4.17 17.53
C LEU A 263 17.99 5.25 18.55
N ASP A 264 18.80 5.38 19.60
CA ASP A 264 18.69 6.49 20.56
C ASP A 264 18.91 7.85 19.86
N ALA A 265 18.28 8.91 20.36
CA ALA A 265 18.27 10.22 19.71
C ALA A 265 19.66 10.87 19.60
N ASP A 266 20.48 10.78 20.65
CA ASP A 266 21.83 11.36 20.65
C ASP A 266 22.76 10.56 19.73
N PHE A 267 22.63 9.23 19.76
CA PHE A 267 23.36 8.34 18.87
C PHE A 267 22.96 8.57 17.40
N LEU A 268 21.66 8.66 17.11
CA LEU A 268 21.12 8.88 15.78
C LEU A 268 21.66 10.16 15.14
N LYS A 269 21.80 11.25 15.91
CA LYS A 269 22.36 12.51 15.40
C LYS A 269 23.79 12.35 14.87
N GLU A 270 24.62 11.58 15.58
CA GLU A 270 26.00 11.32 15.16
C GLU A 270 26.06 10.30 14.01
N VAL A 271 25.25 9.24 14.05
CA VAL A 271 25.16 8.23 12.97
C VAL A 271 24.69 8.88 11.66
N SER A 272 23.70 9.77 11.73
CA SER A 272 23.13 10.46 10.57
C SER A 272 24.17 11.32 9.83
N THR A 273 25.09 11.95 10.56
CA THR A 273 26.14 12.81 9.99
C THR A 273 27.42 12.04 9.60
N SER A 274 27.43 10.73 9.81
CA SER A 274 28.61 9.90 9.59
C SER A 274 28.32 8.69 8.70
N LEU A 275 27.67 7.66 9.24
CA LEU A 275 27.39 6.42 8.53
C LEU A 275 26.37 6.61 7.40
N PHE A 276 25.25 7.29 7.67
CA PHE A 276 24.21 7.50 6.64
C PHE A 276 24.74 8.34 5.48
N VAL A 277 25.59 9.34 5.75
CA VAL A 277 26.29 10.07 4.69
C VAL A 277 27.15 9.13 3.84
N ALA A 278 27.86 8.18 4.46
CA ALA A 278 28.64 7.20 3.70
C ALA A 278 27.74 6.29 2.84
N THR A 279 26.58 5.87 3.34
CA THR A 279 25.56 5.12 2.56
C THR A 279 25.11 5.91 1.33
N GLU A 280 24.68 7.17 1.51
CA GLU A 280 24.24 8.03 0.41
C GLU A 280 25.35 8.26 -0.62
N MET A 281 26.60 8.45 -0.14
CA MET A 281 27.74 8.58 -1.04
C MET A 281 28.02 7.29 -1.82
N ALA A 282 27.88 6.11 -1.21
CA ALA A 282 28.04 4.83 -1.90
C ALA A 282 26.98 4.67 -3.00
N LEU A 283 25.71 4.92 -2.67
CA LEU A 283 24.58 4.84 -3.60
C LEU A 283 24.73 5.81 -4.78
N SER A 284 25.19 7.04 -4.50
CA SER A 284 25.46 8.03 -5.54
C SER A 284 26.59 7.61 -6.50
N CYS A 285 27.57 6.84 -6.01
CA CYS A 285 28.64 6.30 -6.86
C CYS A 285 28.15 5.21 -7.81
N LEU A 286 27.11 4.45 -7.46
CA LEU A 286 26.57 3.37 -8.32
C LEU A 286 26.11 3.89 -9.69
N CYS A 287 25.61 5.12 -9.73
CA CYS A 287 25.16 5.77 -10.96
C CYS A 287 26.30 6.08 -11.95
N GLN A 288 27.56 5.98 -11.52
CA GLN A 288 28.75 6.29 -12.31
C GLN A 288 29.44 5.04 -12.86
N ILE A 289 28.92 3.87 -12.52
CA ILE A 289 29.48 2.58 -12.91
C ILE A 289 29.10 2.31 -14.35
N GLU A 290 30.10 2.02 -15.16
CA GLU A 290 29.95 1.76 -16.59
C GLU A 290 29.13 0.50 -16.86
N SER A 291 28.50 0.47 -18.04
CA SER A 291 27.80 -0.70 -18.54
C SER A 291 28.77 -1.82 -18.87
N ASP A 292 28.35 -3.05 -18.61
CA ASP A 292 28.95 -4.21 -19.23
C ASP A 292 28.76 -4.12 -20.76
N PRO A 293 29.83 -4.21 -21.57
CA PRO A 293 29.75 -4.09 -23.03
C PRO A 293 28.92 -5.20 -23.68
N THR A 294 28.65 -6.31 -22.99
CA THR A 294 27.87 -7.44 -23.52
C THR A 294 26.37 -7.26 -23.34
N LEU A 295 25.94 -6.75 -22.19
CA LEU A 295 24.52 -6.65 -21.80
C LEU A 295 23.96 -5.23 -21.92
N ASN A 296 24.82 -4.22 -22.09
CA ASN A 296 24.51 -2.79 -21.97
C ASN A 296 23.94 -2.36 -20.61
N VAL A 297 23.98 -3.25 -19.62
CA VAL A 297 23.50 -3.01 -18.25
C VAL A 297 24.68 -2.61 -17.36
N SER A 298 24.46 -1.66 -16.44
CA SER A 298 25.44 -1.29 -15.42
C SER A 298 25.96 -2.53 -14.67
N ALA A 299 27.28 -2.66 -14.53
CA ALA A 299 27.87 -3.75 -13.75
C ALA A 299 27.33 -3.78 -12.31
N ALA A 300 27.00 -2.60 -11.76
CA ALA A 300 26.39 -2.49 -10.43
C ALA A 300 24.97 -3.05 -10.39
N ALA A 301 24.16 -2.81 -11.43
CA ALA A 301 22.81 -3.34 -11.51
C ALA A 301 22.83 -4.87 -11.58
N ASN A 302 23.72 -5.44 -12.40
CA ASN A 302 23.92 -6.89 -12.48
C ASN A 302 24.32 -7.48 -11.12
N ALA A 303 25.31 -6.88 -10.44
CA ALA A 303 25.76 -7.36 -9.13
C ALA A 303 24.65 -7.30 -8.05
N ILE A 304 23.81 -6.25 -8.05
CA ILE A 304 22.69 -6.11 -7.11
C ILE A 304 21.62 -7.17 -7.36
N VAL A 305 21.23 -7.38 -8.61
CA VAL A 305 20.23 -8.40 -8.98
C VAL A 305 20.73 -9.80 -8.64
N SER A 306 21.99 -10.10 -8.96
CA SER A 306 22.61 -11.39 -8.65
C SER A 306 22.74 -11.68 -7.15
N ALA A 307 22.86 -10.64 -6.31
CA ALA A 307 22.98 -10.82 -4.87
C ALA A 307 21.67 -11.23 -4.17
N ASN A 308 20.52 -11.06 -4.83
CA ASN A 308 19.19 -11.43 -4.30
C ASN A 308 18.93 -10.87 -2.88
N LEU A 309 19.12 -9.57 -2.71
CA LEU A 309 18.92 -8.89 -1.44
C LEU A 309 17.45 -8.93 -0.97
N ALA A 310 17.23 -8.58 0.30
CA ALA A 310 15.89 -8.43 0.85
C ALA A 310 15.07 -7.43 -0.01
N PRO A 311 13.79 -7.73 -0.35
CA PRO A 311 13.06 -6.94 -1.34
C PRO A 311 12.94 -5.45 -1.02
N LEU A 312 12.69 -5.10 0.25
CA LEU A 312 12.59 -3.68 0.67
C LEU A 312 13.95 -2.95 0.58
N VAL A 313 15.05 -3.65 0.79
CA VAL A 313 16.42 -3.12 0.62
C VAL A 313 16.69 -2.84 -0.86
N ASN A 314 16.28 -3.75 -1.76
CA ASN A 314 16.35 -3.53 -3.20
C ASN A 314 15.51 -2.31 -3.63
N CYS A 315 14.28 -2.18 -3.13
CA CYS A 315 13.44 -1.00 -3.41
C CYS A 315 14.15 0.31 -3.05
N ARG A 316 14.72 0.41 -1.83
CA ARG A 316 15.47 1.59 -1.39
C ARG A 316 16.71 1.83 -2.25
N THR A 317 17.43 0.77 -2.62
CA THR A 317 18.63 0.85 -3.47
C THR A 317 18.30 1.41 -4.85
N PHE A 318 17.35 0.80 -5.56
CA PHE A 318 16.98 1.23 -6.91
C PHE A 318 16.32 2.61 -6.93
N ALA A 319 15.49 2.94 -5.93
CA ALA A 319 14.91 4.27 -5.82
C ALA A 319 15.98 5.35 -5.61
N SER A 320 16.95 5.12 -4.72
CA SER A 320 18.07 6.05 -4.53
C SER A 320 18.92 6.20 -5.79
N VAL A 321 19.19 5.10 -6.51
CA VAL A 321 19.89 5.16 -7.80
C VAL A 321 19.12 6.00 -8.82
N LEU A 322 17.82 5.77 -9.01
CA LEU A 322 16.99 6.54 -9.94
C LEU A 322 16.94 8.03 -9.60
N VAL A 323 16.84 8.37 -8.33
CA VAL A 323 16.89 9.77 -7.86
C VAL A 323 18.26 10.38 -8.16
N ASN A 324 19.36 9.66 -7.89
CA ASN A 324 20.70 10.12 -8.20
C ASN A 324 20.95 10.27 -9.71
N LEU A 325 20.43 9.39 -10.56
CA LEU A 325 20.44 9.53 -12.02
C LEU A 325 19.74 10.82 -12.46
N SER A 326 18.57 11.10 -11.88
CA SER A 326 17.81 12.32 -12.17
C SER A 326 18.55 13.60 -11.77
N ASN A 327 19.33 13.56 -10.67
CA ASN A 327 20.17 14.67 -10.25
C ASN A 327 21.34 14.92 -11.20
N ARG A 328 21.87 13.87 -11.84
CA ARG A 328 22.99 13.97 -12.80
C ARG A 328 22.56 14.46 -14.18
N ARG A 329 21.35 14.11 -14.62
CA ARG A 329 20.78 14.48 -15.93
C ARG A 329 21.64 14.03 -17.13
N ASP A 330 22.29 12.87 -16.99
CA ASP A 330 23.10 12.26 -18.04
C ASP A 330 22.35 11.09 -18.68
N GLU A 331 22.10 11.20 -19.99
CA GLU A 331 21.39 10.19 -20.79
C GLU A 331 22.06 8.82 -20.73
N LYS A 332 23.39 8.77 -20.86
CA LYS A 332 24.14 7.50 -20.93
C LYS A 332 24.02 6.73 -19.63
N SER A 333 24.04 7.46 -18.51
CA SER A 333 23.84 6.89 -17.18
C SER A 333 22.40 6.36 -17.02
N PHE A 334 21.38 6.97 -17.62
CA PHE A 334 20.03 6.39 -17.63
C PHE A 334 19.95 5.10 -18.46
N GLN A 335 20.57 5.07 -19.63
CA GLN A 335 20.56 3.92 -20.53
C GLN A 335 21.21 2.67 -19.91
N SER A 336 22.18 2.82 -19.00
CA SER A 336 22.79 1.68 -18.30
C SER A 336 21.90 1.07 -17.23
N TRP A 337 20.87 1.79 -16.78
CA TRP A 337 19.91 1.34 -15.76
C TRP A 337 18.49 1.13 -16.31
N LEU A 338 18.25 1.55 -17.55
CA LEU A 338 16.99 1.45 -18.28
C LEU A 338 17.30 1.08 -19.74
N SER A 339 17.18 -0.21 -20.03
CA SER A 339 17.44 -0.83 -21.32
C SER A 339 16.45 -1.97 -21.57
N ASP A 340 16.46 -2.54 -22.78
CA ASP A 340 15.58 -3.66 -23.13
C ASP A 340 15.83 -4.91 -22.27
N ASN A 341 17.06 -5.07 -21.76
CA ASN A 341 17.44 -6.20 -20.92
C ASN A 341 17.17 -5.96 -19.42
N PHE A 342 17.07 -4.69 -19.00
CA PHE A 342 16.99 -4.33 -17.60
C PHE A 342 16.28 -2.99 -17.37
N SER A 343 15.28 -2.99 -16.49
CA SER A 343 14.60 -1.77 -16.05
C SER A 343 14.62 -1.66 -14.53
N ALA A 344 15.32 -0.65 -14.00
CA ALA A 344 15.30 -0.34 -12.58
C ALA A 344 13.88 -0.05 -12.05
N TYR A 345 13.00 0.56 -12.86
CA TYR A 345 11.60 0.75 -12.49
C TYR A 345 10.88 -0.58 -12.32
N ALA A 346 11.04 -1.52 -13.26
CA ALA A 346 10.45 -2.84 -13.16
C ALA A 346 10.95 -3.58 -11.91
N GLN A 347 12.25 -3.51 -11.63
CA GLN A 347 12.83 -4.12 -10.42
C GLN A 347 12.22 -3.58 -9.12
N ILE A 348 11.94 -2.27 -9.03
CA ILE A 348 11.27 -1.71 -7.84
C ILE A 348 9.90 -2.36 -7.65
N PHE A 349 9.07 -2.41 -8.70
CA PHE A 349 7.72 -2.96 -8.58
C PHE A 349 7.73 -4.47 -8.30
N THR A 350 8.63 -5.24 -8.93
CA THR A 350 8.80 -6.66 -8.62
C THR A 350 9.19 -6.89 -7.16
N ASN A 351 10.08 -6.07 -6.61
CA ASN A 351 10.48 -6.18 -5.20
C ASN A 351 9.37 -5.70 -4.24
N LEU A 352 8.59 -4.69 -4.61
CA LEU A 352 7.39 -4.29 -3.86
C LEU A 352 6.36 -5.42 -3.82
N GLU A 353 6.10 -6.06 -4.95
CA GLU A 353 5.20 -7.20 -5.03
C GLU A 353 5.71 -8.37 -4.19
N ALA A 354 7.00 -8.70 -4.26
CA ALA A 354 7.61 -9.73 -3.42
C ALA A 354 7.45 -9.42 -1.92
N ALA A 355 7.68 -8.17 -1.51
CA ALA A 355 7.57 -7.73 -0.12
C ALA A 355 6.14 -7.76 0.43
N PHE A 356 5.15 -7.42 -0.41
CA PHE A 356 3.76 -7.20 0.02
C PHE A 356 2.76 -8.19 -0.60
N SER A 357 3.23 -9.27 -1.21
CA SER A 357 2.39 -10.30 -1.85
C SER A 357 1.34 -10.90 -0.91
N SER A 358 1.68 -11.06 0.37
CA SER A 358 0.79 -11.57 1.42
C SER A 358 -0.02 -10.49 2.13
N TRP A 359 0.26 -9.21 1.86
CA TRP A 359 -0.38 -8.11 2.59
C TRP A 359 -1.75 -7.77 2.00
N LYS A 360 -2.77 -7.90 2.85
CA LYS A 360 -4.16 -7.55 2.52
C LYS A 360 -4.67 -6.56 3.58
N PRO A 361 -4.82 -5.26 3.25
CA PRO A 361 -5.11 -4.19 4.22
C PRO A 361 -6.37 -4.38 5.07
N TYR A 362 -7.25 -5.32 4.71
CA TYR A 362 -8.54 -5.57 5.38
C TYR A 362 -8.78 -7.03 5.77
N GLU A 363 -7.83 -7.94 5.51
CA GLU A 363 -7.98 -9.38 5.78
C GLU A 363 -6.86 -9.94 6.66
N ILE A 364 -5.63 -9.43 6.51
CA ILE A 364 -4.44 -10.00 7.16
C ILE A 364 -3.68 -8.90 7.88
N THR A 365 -3.58 -9.06 9.20
CA THR A 365 -2.77 -8.20 10.06
C THR A 365 -1.28 -8.50 9.82
N PRO A 366 -0.47 -7.55 9.28
CA PRO A 366 0.94 -7.80 9.01
C PRO A 366 1.69 -8.04 10.32
N LYS A 367 2.58 -9.03 10.37
CA LYS A 367 3.42 -9.30 11.54
C LYS A 367 4.82 -8.80 11.28
N LEU A 368 5.52 -8.38 12.34
CA LEU A 368 6.93 -7.97 12.23
C LEU A 368 7.82 -9.10 11.69
N SER A 369 7.45 -10.37 11.92
CA SER A 369 8.13 -11.55 11.37
C SER A 369 8.09 -11.65 9.85
N ASP A 370 7.16 -10.95 9.21
CA ASP A 370 6.98 -10.98 7.76
C ASP A 370 8.02 -10.09 7.07
N PHE A 371 8.70 -9.22 7.83
CA PHE A 371 9.71 -8.29 7.34
C PHE A 371 11.10 -8.64 7.89
N HIS A 372 12.12 -8.47 7.05
CA HIS A 372 13.49 -8.56 7.51
C HIS A 372 13.82 -7.36 8.39
N VAL A 373 14.21 -7.59 9.63
CA VAL A 373 14.70 -6.56 10.56
C VAL A 373 16.03 -7.02 11.16
N PRO A 374 17.08 -6.18 11.16
CA PRO A 374 18.35 -6.54 11.76
C PRO A 374 18.21 -6.86 13.25
N ARG A 375 18.66 -8.06 13.64
CA ARG A 375 18.50 -8.59 15.00
C ARG A 375 19.08 -7.68 16.09
N PHE A 376 20.11 -6.91 15.78
CA PHE A 376 20.78 -6.02 16.74
C PHE A 376 19.97 -4.76 17.09
N LEU A 377 18.88 -4.43 16.37
CA LEU A 377 18.04 -3.27 16.68
C LEU A 377 16.96 -3.56 17.73
N ASN A 378 16.74 -4.83 18.10
CA ASN A 378 15.80 -5.28 19.14
C ASN A 378 14.44 -4.54 19.16
N LEU A 379 13.86 -4.30 17.99
CA LEU A 379 12.68 -3.47 17.82
C LEU A 379 11.45 -4.07 18.49
N LYS A 380 10.87 -3.35 19.44
CA LYS A 380 9.55 -3.64 20.03
C LYS A 380 8.51 -2.72 19.41
N ILE A 381 7.87 -3.18 18.35
CA ILE A 381 6.91 -2.41 17.56
C ILE A 381 5.53 -3.02 17.72
N ASP A 382 4.57 -2.18 18.09
CA ASP A 382 3.16 -2.55 18.12
C ASP A 382 2.54 -2.55 16.71
N GLN A 383 1.36 -3.15 16.59
CA GLN A 383 0.69 -3.30 15.30
C GLN A 383 0.39 -1.97 14.61
N SER A 384 0.03 -0.93 15.38
CA SER A 384 -0.37 0.37 14.83
C SER A 384 0.82 1.08 14.18
N LYS A 385 1.99 1.01 14.83
CA LYS A 385 3.24 1.56 14.30
C LYS A 385 3.74 0.78 13.09
N LEU A 386 3.55 -0.54 13.06
CA LEU A 386 3.91 -1.34 11.90
C LEU A 386 3.06 -0.98 10.68
N SER A 387 1.73 -0.86 10.83
CA SER A 387 0.85 -0.42 9.74
C SER A 387 1.22 0.98 9.25
N SER A 388 1.49 1.92 10.17
CA SER A 388 1.96 3.27 9.83
C SER A 388 3.28 3.24 9.07
N ALA A 389 4.22 2.37 9.43
CA ALA A 389 5.51 2.24 8.75
C ALA A 389 5.35 1.70 7.31
N VAL A 390 4.42 0.77 7.08
CA VAL A 390 4.10 0.29 5.73
C VAL A 390 3.53 1.43 4.87
N GLU A 391 2.57 2.19 5.39
CA GLU A 391 1.99 3.33 4.68
C GLU A 391 3.05 4.42 4.37
N GLU A 392 3.90 4.73 5.35
CA GLU A 392 4.99 5.70 5.20
C GLU A 392 6.02 5.23 4.17
N PHE A 393 6.43 3.95 4.22
CA PHE A 393 7.33 3.36 3.22
C PHE A 393 6.77 3.46 1.79
N LEU A 394 5.51 3.03 1.60
CA LEU A 394 4.86 3.07 0.28
C LEU A 394 4.70 4.51 -0.22
N THR A 395 4.46 5.46 0.69
CA THR A 395 4.42 6.88 0.35
C THR A 395 5.80 7.39 -0.07
N GLU A 396 6.84 7.11 0.71
CA GLU A 396 8.22 7.51 0.43
C GLU A 396 8.72 6.95 -0.89
N ILE A 397 8.53 5.64 -1.15
CA ILE A 397 8.98 5.02 -2.38
C ILE A 397 8.28 5.62 -3.60
N THR A 398 6.97 5.90 -3.50
CA THR A 398 6.20 6.59 -4.55
C THR A 398 6.79 7.97 -4.83
N ILE A 399 7.13 8.72 -3.79
CA ILE A 399 7.74 10.03 -3.91
C ILE A 399 9.11 9.93 -4.59
N GLU A 400 9.96 8.97 -4.22
CA GLU A 400 11.29 8.82 -4.85
C GLU A 400 11.19 8.43 -6.32
N ILE A 401 10.28 7.52 -6.67
CA ILE A 401 9.99 7.20 -8.08
C ILE A 401 9.56 8.48 -8.80
N CYS A 402 8.58 9.23 -8.28
CA CYS A 402 8.12 10.48 -8.89
C CYS A 402 9.25 11.53 -9.02
N ARG A 403 10.14 11.64 -8.03
CA ARG A 403 11.30 12.55 -8.09
C ARG A 403 12.22 12.17 -9.25
N SER A 404 12.47 10.87 -9.45
CA SER A 404 13.32 10.41 -10.55
C SER A 404 12.75 10.75 -11.93
N VAL A 405 11.42 10.68 -12.08
CA VAL A 405 10.70 10.95 -13.34
C VAL A 405 10.92 12.39 -13.83
N ARG A 406 11.14 13.36 -12.92
CA ARG A 406 11.24 14.79 -13.25
C ARG A 406 12.31 15.12 -14.30
N CYS A 407 13.40 14.36 -14.33
CA CYS A 407 14.49 14.55 -15.30
C CYS A 407 14.70 13.33 -16.19
N LEU A 408 13.68 12.46 -16.31
CA LEU A 408 13.74 11.26 -17.11
C LEU A 408 13.77 11.63 -18.60
N PRO A 409 14.77 11.17 -19.37
CA PRO A 409 14.82 11.46 -20.78
C PRO A 409 13.77 10.71 -21.61
N ASN A 410 13.38 11.31 -22.74
CA ASN A 410 12.36 10.74 -23.62
C ASN A 410 12.73 9.37 -24.19
N SER A 411 14.03 9.11 -24.43
CA SER A 411 14.54 7.83 -24.96
C SER A 411 14.33 6.65 -24.03
N VAL A 412 14.29 6.88 -22.72
CA VAL A 412 14.14 5.83 -21.70
C VAL A 412 12.76 5.86 -21.02
N PHE A 413 11.92 6.84 -21.35
CA PHE A 413 10.54 6.94 -20.87
C PHE A 413 9.69 5.67 -21.12
N PRO A 414 9.82 4.95 -22.25
CA PRO A 414 9.05 3.73 -22.49
C PRO A 414 9.27 2.63 -21.44
N TYR A 415 10.44 2.59 -20.78
CA TYR A 415 10.72 1.61 -19.72
C TYR A 415 9.94 1.92 -18.43
N LEU A 416 9.67 3.19 -18.14
CA LEU A 416 8.77 3.59 -17.06
C LEU A 416 7.33 3.22 -17.44
N GLU A 417 6.86 3.60 -18.63
CA GLU A 417 5.49 3.31 -19.07
C GLU A 417 5.18 1.82 -19.03
N SER A 418 6.12 0.99 -19.50
CA SER A 418 5.98 -0.47 -19.50
C SER A 418 5.88 -1.03 -18.08
N ALA A 419 6.74 -0.56 -17.18
CA ALA A 419 6.72 -0.98 -15.78
C ALA A 419 5.41 -0.57 -15.08
N LEU A 420 4.91 0.65 -15.34
CA LEU A 420 3.64 1.14 -14.78
C LEU A 420 2.45 0.35 -15.31
N LEU A 421 2.41 0.06 -16.61
CA LEU A 421 1.35 -0.72 -17.24
C LEU A 421 1.30 -2.14 -16.68
N ASP A 422 2.44 -2.83 -16.68
CA ASP A 422 2.52 -4.20 -16.20
C ASP A 422 2.11 -4.30 -14.72
N THR A 423 2.66 -3.41 -13.88
CA THR A 423 2.33 -3.36 -12.45
C THR A 423 0.85 -3.04 -12.21
N THR A 424 0.29 -2.10 -12.97
CA THR A 424 -1.13 -1.75 -12.84
C THR A 424 -2.01 -2.96 -13.11
N LEU A 425 -1.65 -3.78 -14.11
CA LEU A 425 -2.46 -4.93 -14.54
C LEU A 425 -2.29 -6.17 -13.65
N HIS A 426 -1.09 -6.47 -13.17
CA HIS A 426 -0.78 -7.78 -12.60
C HIS A 426 -0.48 -7.79 -11.10
N ALA A 427 -0.04 -6.68 -10.51
CA ALA A 427 0.40 -6.67 -9.11
C ALA A 427 -0.77 -6.78 -8.11
N SER A 428 -0.48 -6.81 -6.80
CA SER A 428 -1.52 -6.71 -5.79
C SER A 428 -2.26 -5.35 -5.86
N PRO A 429 -3.51 -5.24 -5.36
CA PRO A 429 -4.28 -3.98 -5.45
C PRO A 429 -3.56 -2.76 -4.86
N VAL A 430 -2.80 -2.96 -3.78
CA VAL A 430 -1.98 -1.91 -3.16
C VAL A 430 -0.87 -1.46 -4.10
N ILE A 431 -0.10 -2.39 -4.66
CA ILE A 431 1.03 -2.05 -5.53
C ILE A 431 0.55 -1.48 -6.87
N SER A 432 -0.59 -1.96 -7.39
CA SER A 432 -1.28 -1.36 -8.52
C SER A 432 -1.65 0.10 -8.25
N LEU A 433 -2.13 0.43 -7.04
CA LEU A 433 -2.43 1.81 -6.66
C LEU A 433 -1.17 2.70 -6.66
N ILE A 434 -0.04 2.18 -6.17
CA ILE A 434 1.24 2.89 -6.21
C ILE A 434 1.68 3.19 -7.65
N ALA A 435 1.60 2.22 -8.55
CA ALA A 435 1.89 2.44 -9.97
C ALA A 435 0.94 3.49 -10.58
N GLN A 436 -0.36 3.42 -10.27
CA GLN A 436 -1.33 4.42 -10.72
C GLN A 436 -1.03 5.82 -10.16
N ASP A 437 -0.55 5.95 -8.92
CA ASP A 437 -0.17 7.24 -8.32
C ASP A 437 1.04 7.85 -9.03
N VAL A 438 2.07 7.05 -9.34
CA VAL A 438 3.22 7.48 -10.16
C VAL A 438 2.76 7.89 -11.55
N TRP A 439 1.86 7.13 -12.18
CA TRP A 439 1.35 7.47 -13.51
C TRP A 439 0.50 8.75 -13.49
N CYS A 440 -0.29 8.96 -12.43
CA CYS A 440 -1.00 10.21 -12.20
C CYS A 440 -0.03 11.39 -12.05
N PHE A 441 1.12 11.20 -11.39
CA PHE A 441 2.16 12.23 -11.32
C PHE A 441 2.69 12.58 -12.72
N VAL A 442 3.03 11.58 -13.54
CA VAL A 442 3.48 11.76 -14.93
C VAL A 442 2.46 12.60 -15.72
N VAL A 443 1.19 12.21 -15.67
CA VAL A 443 0.13 12.86 -16.44
C VAL A 443 -0.19 14.27 -15.92
N ARG A 444 -0.18 14.47 -14.60
CA ARG A 444 -0.48 15.76 -13.97
C ARG A 444 0.58 16.82 -14.25
N TYR A 445 1.85 16.43 -14.27
CA TYR A 445 2.99 17.34 -14.47
C TYR A 445 3.56 17.29 -15.89
N GLY A 446 3.05 16.41 -16.75
CA GLY A 446 3.32 16.38 -18.18
C GLY A 446 2.49 17.39 -18.98
N SER A 447 2.46 17.24 -20.31
CA SER A 447 1.65 18.09 -21.17
C SER A 447 0.17 17.69 -21.14
N ALA A 448 -0.73 18.66 -21.38
CA ALA A 448 -2.16 18.37 -21.51
C ALA A 448 -2.46 17.40 -22.67
N ASP A 449 -1.62 17.39 -23.71
CA ASP A 449 -1.74 16.48 -24.85
C ASP A 449 -1.37 15.05 -24.46
N LEU A 450 -0.34 14.86 -23.62
CA LEU A 450 0.03 13.55 -23.09
C LEU A 450 -1.12 12.94 -22.28
N CYS A 451 -1.73 13.75 -21.39
CA CYS A 451 -2.92 13.33 -20.64
C CYS A 451 -4.06 12.90 -21.56
N TRP A 452 -4.33 13.68 -22.60
CA TRP A 452 -5.39 13.39 -23.57
C TRP A 452 -5.14 12.10 -24.35
N GLN A 453 -3.89 11.87 -24.78
CA GLN A 453 -3.49 10.64 -25.47
C GLN A 453 -3.71 9.41 -24.58
N TYR A 454 -3.27 9.44 -23.31
CA TYR A 454 -3.51 8.33 -22.39
C TYR A 454 -4.99 8.09 -22.12
N VAL A 455 -5.78 9.14 -21.90
CA VAL A 455 -7.24 8.99 -21.69
C VAL A 455 -7.88 8.31 -22.89
N THR A 456 -7.56 8.77 -24.11
CA THR A 456 -8.14 8.21 -25.34
C THR A 456 -7.71 6.77 -25.57
N LEU A 457 -6.41 6.47 -25.33
CA LEU A 457 -5.86 5.13 -25.45
C LEU A 457 -6.49 4.17 -24.45
N LEU A 458 -6.50 4.52 -23.16
CA LEU A 458 -7.07 3.69 -22.10
C LEU A 458 -8.57 3.45 -22.32
N ALA A 459 -9.32 4.49 -22.69
CA ALA A 459 -10.73 4.36 -23.01
C ALA A 459 -10.96 3.41 -24.19
N GLY A 460 -10.16 3.52 -25.26
CA GLY A 460 -10.21 2.61 -26.40
C GLY A 460 -9.85 1.17 -26.05
N VAL A 461 -8.83 0.95 -25.21
CA VAL A 461 -8.43 -0.39 -24.74
C VAL A 461 -9.52 -1.03 -23.89
N ILE A 462 -10.07 -0.31 -22.91
CA ILE A 462 -11.17 -0.81 -22.06
C ILE A 462 -12.38 -1.16 -22.93
N MET A 463 -12.73 -0.30 -23.89
CA MET A 463 -13.82 -0.56 -24.83
C MET A 463 -13.58 -1.81 -25.67
N CYS A 464 -12.39 -1.94 -26.27
CA CYS A 464 -12.04 -3.13 -27.05
C CYS A 464 -12.07 -4.41 -26.20
N LEU A 465 -11.66 -4.35 -24.93
CA LEU A 465 -11.72 -5.48 -24.01
C LEU A 465 -13.17 -5.80 -23.61
N ALA A 466 -14.00 -4.78 -23.35
CA ALA A 466 -15.41 -4.93 -23.02
C ALA A 466 -16.20 -5.57 -24.17
N GLU A 467 -15.97 -5.11 -25.40
CA GLU A 467 -16.59 -5.68 -26.61
C GLU A 467 -16.22 -7.16 -26.80
N ARG A 468 -14.94 -7.50 -26.61
CA ARG A 468 -14.48 -8.90 -26.67
C ARG A 468 -15.07 -9.76 -25.56
N TYR A 469 -15.21 -9.20 -24.36
CA TYR A 469 -15.82 -9.87 -23.22
C TYR A 469 -17.30 -10.18 -23.48
N GLU A 470 -18.06 -9.21 -24.00
CA GLU A 470 -19.47 -9.39 -24.35
C GLU A 470 -19.67 -10.35 -25.54
N ALA A 471 -18.77 -10.34 -26.53
CA ALA A 471 -18.80 -11.26 -27.67
C ALA A 471 -18.40 -12.71 -27.33
N GLY A 472 -17.51 -12.92 -26.34
CA GLY A 472 -17.04 -14.24 -25.90
C GLY A 472 -17.96 -14.97 -24.91
N ALA A 473 -18.96 -14.28 -24.35
CA ALA A 473 -19.90 -14.83 -23.36
C ALA A 473 -20.85 -15.91 -23.92
N SER A 474 -20.81 -16.20 -25.22
CA SER A 474 -21.56 -17.31 -25.85
C SER A 474 -20.89 -18.69 -25.72
N GLY A 475 -19.75 -18.82 -25.03
CA GLY A 475 -18.97 -20.08 -25.01
C GLY A 475 -18.22 -20.45 -23.72
N GLY A 476 -18.44 -19.77 -22.60
CA GLY A 476 -17.80 -20.11 -21.31
C GLY A 476 -17.56 -18.87 -20.45
N CYS A 477 -17.45 -19.06 -19.12
CA CYS A 477 -17.19 -17.97 -18.19
C CYS A 477 -15.78 -17.41 -18.45
N PRO A 478 -15.64 -16.11 -18.78
CA PRO A 478 -14.33 -15.50 -19.03
C PRO A 478 -13.44 -15.57 -17.77
N PRO A 479 -12.11 -15.64 -17.93
CA PRO A 479 -11.21 -15.72 -16.80
C PRO A 479 -11.33 -14.46 -15.92
N CYS A 480 -11.57 -14.65 -14.62
CA CYS A 480 -11.77 -13.60 -13.61
C CYS A 480 -10.74 -12.45 -13.69
N GLY A 481 -9.49 -12.76 -14.08
CA GLY A 481 -8.40 -11.78 -14.19
C GLY A 481 -8.63 -10.68 -15.24
N VAL A 482 -9.38 -10.91 -16.32
CA VAL A 482 -9.62 -9.88 -17.35
C VAL A 482 -10.52 -8.77 -16.80
N LEU A 483 -11.55 -9.12 -16.02
CA LEU A 483 -12.46 -8.14 -15.41
C LEU A 483 -11.73 -7.28 -14.36
N GLU A 484 -10.84 -7.90 -13.59
CA GLU A 484 -10.01 -7.20 -12.61
C GLU A 484 -9.05 -6.21 -13.29
N GLN A 485 -8.38 -6.63 -14.37
CA GLN A 485 -7.53 -5.76 -15.19
C GLN A 485 -8.30 -4.57 -15.76
N MET A 486 -9.49 -4.81 -16.33
CA MET A 486 -10.36 -3.74 -16.84
C MET A 486 -10.81 -2.78 -15.74
N SER A 487 -11.13 -3.30 -14.55
CA SER A 487 -11.46 -2.48 -13.37
C SER A 487 -10.30 -1.57 -12.97
N ARG A 488 -9.07 -2.10 -12.91
CA ARG A 488 -7.87 -1.33 -12.58
C ARG A 488 -7.57 -0.24 -13.61
N LEU A 489 -7.69 -0.56 -14.90
CA LEU A 489 -7.58 0.43 -15.98
C LEU A 489 -8.68 1.49 -15.90
N GLY A 490 -9.92 1.10 -15.56
CA GLY A 490 -11.04 2.01 -15.35
C GLY A 490 -10.81 2.98 -14.19
N CYS A 491 -10.27 2.49 -13.07
CA CYS A 491 -9.83 3.31 -11.94
C CYS A 491 -8.76 4.32 -12.35
N LEU A 492 -7.73 3.89 -13.08
CA LEU A 492 -6.67 4.78 -13.58
C LEU A 492 -7.24 5.85 -14.54
N LEU A 493 -8.04 5.44 -15.51
CA LEU A 493 -8.70 6.34 -16.45
C LEU A 493 -9.56 7.40 -15.74
N SER A 494 -10.28 6.98 -14.69
CA SER A 494 -11.10 7.88 -13.88
C SER A 494 -10.29 9.01 -13.27
N ARG A 495 -9.08 8.69 -12.79
CA ARG A 495 -8.15 9.68 -12.21
C ARG A 495 -7.60 10.62 -13.29
N PHE A 496 -7.30 10.11 -14.48
CA PHE A 496 -6.80 10.94 -15.59
C PHE A 496 -7.84 11.92 -16.13
N ILE A 497 -9.11 11.54 -16.19
CA ILE A 497 -10.20 12.42 -16.64
C ILE A 497 -10.26 13.71 -15.81
N VAL A 498 -9.91 13.64 -14.51
CA VAL A 498 -9.88 14.81 -13.61
C VAL A 498 -8.79 15.82 -14.01
N PHE A 499 -7.69 15.37 -14.61
CA PHE A 499 -6.59 16.24 -15.03
C PHE A 499 -6.83 16.93 -16.38
N LEU A 500 -7.83 16.50 -17.15
CA LEU A 500 -8.17 17.12 -18.42
C LEU A 500 -8.68 18.57 -18.25
N THR A 501 -8.40 19.39 -19.26
CA THR A 501 -9.02 20.72 -19.39
C THR A 501 -10.53 20.60 -19.65
N ALA A 502 -11.34 21.62 -19.36
CA ALA A 502 -12.78 21.60 -19.68
C ALA A 502 -13.06 21.26 -21.15
N ARG A 503 -12.22 21.77 -22.06
CA ARG A 503 -12.35 21.46 -23.50
C ARG A 503 -12.18 19.97 -23.75
N GLN A 504 -11.12 19.37 -23.22
CA GLN A 504 -10.84 17.94 -23.38
C GLN A 504 -11.87 17.07 -22.64
N GLN A 505 -12.36 17.47 -21.45
CA GLN A 505 -13.46 16.77 -20.78
C GLN A 505 -14.73 16.80 -21.62
N ARG A 506 -15.05 17.92 -22.27
CA ARG A 506 -16.18 17.99 -23.21
C ARG A 506 -15.98 17.07 -24.41
N GLU A 507 -14.78 17.07 -24.99
CA GLU A 507 -14.41 16.22 -26.11
C GLU A 507 -14.49 14.73 -25.75
N PHE A 508 -14.03 14.36 -24.56
CA PHE A 508 -14.18 13.01 -24.00
C PHE A 508 -15.65 12.61 -23.92
N LEU A 509 -16.51 13.44 -23.33
CA LEU A 509 -17.95 13.18 -23.20
C LEU A 509 -18.69 13.13 -24.54
N SER A 510 -18.18 13.81 -25.57
CA SER A 510 -18.71 13.66 -26.94
C SER A 510 -18.22 12.38 -27.62
N THR A 511 -17.02 11.93 -27.30
CA THR A 511 -16.41 10.74 -27.89
C THR A 511 -16.92 9.46 -27.25
N PHE A 512 -17.12 9.47 -25.92
CA PHE A 512 -17.58 8.38 -25.07
C PHE A 512 -18.82 8.82 -24.25
N PRO A 513 -19.96 9.09 -24.90
CA PRO A 513 -21.15 9.56 -24.19
C PRO A 513 -21.78 8.46 -23.30
N LEU A 514 -22.36 8.88 -22.17
CA LEU A 514 -23.25 8.05 -21.35
C LEU A 514 -24.55 7.72 -22.09
N PHE A 515 -25.01 8.67 -22.91
CA PHE A 515 -26.19 8.56 -23.73
C PHE A 515 -26.01 9.38 -25.00
N ASP A 516 -26.33 8.77 -26.15
CA ASP A 516 -26.43 9.48 -27.42
C ASP A 516 -27.88 9.56 -27.89
N SER A 517 -28.35 10.80 -27.99
CA SER A 517 -29.67 11.14 -28.54
C SER A 517 -29.81 10.82 -30.03
N LEU A 518 -28.71 10.85 -30.79
CA LEU A 518 -28.71 10.57 -32.25
C LEU A 518 -28.79 9.06 -32.53
N GLY A 519 -28.12 8.24 -31.72
CA GLY A 519 -28.15 6.77 -31.78
C GLY A 519 -29.34 6.09 -31.09
N ARG A 520 -30.40 6.82 -30.70
CA ARG A 520 -31.56 6.30 -29.92
C ARG A 520 -31.15 5.50 -28.67
N GLY A 521 -30.11 5.93 -27.96
CA GLY A 521 -29.67 5.30 -26.71
C GLY A 521 -28.80 4.04 -26.84
N ALA A 522 -28.52 3.57 -28.06
CA ALA A 522 -27.55 2.51 -28.30
C ALA A 522 -26.18 3.12 -28.62
N THR A 523 -25.32 3.20 -27.61
CA THR A 523 -23.89 3.46 -27.82
C THR A 523 -23.12 2.34 -27.17
N GLU A 524 -22.45 1.51 -27.97
CA GLU A 524 -21.48 0.53 -27.46
C GLU A 524 -20.48 1.23 -26.52
N LYS A 525 -20.14 2.48 -26.81
CA LYS A 525 -19.28 3.34 -25.99
C LYS A 525 -19.79 3.68 -24.58
N SER A 526 -21.07 3.47 -24.26
CA SER A 526 -21.56 3.66 -22.88
C SER A 526 -21.03 2.58 -21.92
N LEU A 527 -20.55 1.44 -22.46
CA LEU A 527 -19.95 0.36 -21.68
C LEU A 527 -18.76 0.81 -20.85
N LEU A 528 -18.00 1.81 -21.34
CA LEU A 528 -16.87 2.39 -20.62
C LEU A 528 -17.25 2.84 -19.21
N TRP A 529 -18.44 3.41 -19.05
CA TRP A 529 -18.92 4.00 -17.79
C TRP A 529 -19.18 2.98 -16.69
N ARG A 530 -19.25 1.68 -17.03
CA ARG A 530 -19.29 0.58 -16.05
C ARG A 530 -17.99 0.44 -15.25
N PHE A 531 -16.87 0.85 -15.86
CA PHE A 531 -15.52 0.72 -15.28
C PHE A 531 -14.98 2.03 -14.73
N LEU A 532 -15.56 3.17 -15.12
CA LEU A 532 -15.19 4.46 -14.57
C LEU A 532 -15.73 4.62 -13.16
N VAL A 533 -15.00 5.28 -12.27
CA VAL A 533 -15.38 5.71 -10.91
C VAL A 533 -15.17 7.22 -10.79
N VAL A 534 -15.74 7.97 -11.73
CA VAL A 534 -15.67 9.44 -11.74
C VAL A 534 -16.94 10.02 -11.14
N GLY A 535 -16.79 10.79 -10.07
CA GLY A 535 -17.86 11.59 -9.50
C GLY A 535 -18.12 12.87 -10.30
N SER A 536 -19.37 13.32 -10.39
CA SER A 536 -19.70 14.59 -11.08
C SER A 536 -19.01 15.79 -10.43
N SER A 537 -18.77 15.72 -9.11
CA SER A 537 -18.05 16.72 -8.32
C SER A 537 -16.57 16.85 -8.71
N GLN A 538 -15.95 15.79 -9.24
CA GLN A 538 -14.54 15.75 -9.64
C GLN A 538 -14.31 16.37 -11.02
N LEU A 539 -15.37 16.58 -11.81
CA LEU A 539 -15.32 17.23 -13.11
C LEU A 539 -15.39 18.76 -12.98
N GLN A 540 -14.89 19.45 -14.02
CA GLN A 540 -14.95 20.91 -14.06
C GLN A 540 -16.40 21.41 -14.04
N ALA A 541 -16.65 22.50 -13.30
CA ALA A 541 -18.00 23.03 -13.08
C ALA A 541 -18.77 23.32 -14.38
N SER A 542 -18.07 23.75 -15.44
CA SER A 542 -18.66 24.02 -16.76
C SER A 542 -19.08 22.77 -17.54
N ILE A 543 -18.67 21.58 -17.09
CA ILE A 543 -18.93 20.29 -17.73
C ILE A 543 -20.02 19.50 -16.99
N ARG A 544 -20.19 19.72 -15.69
CA ARG A 544 -21.20 19.01 -14.86
C ARG A 544 -22.61 19.04 -15.46
N PRO A 545 -23.13 20.17 -15.99
CA PRO A 545 -24.48 20.19 -16.60
C PRO A 545 -24.63 19.25 -17.80
N LEU A 546 -23.54 19.00 -18.54
CA LEU A 546 -23.55 18.06 -19.67
C LEU A 546 -23.66 16.61 -19.18
N VAL A 547 -22.92 16.25 -18.13
CA VAL A 547 -23.00 14.91 -17.51
C VAL A 547 -24.37 14.70 -16.87
N GLU A 548 -24.86 15.68 -16.10
CA GLU A 548 -26.20 15.67 -15.50
C GLU A 548 -27.28 15.39 -16.55
N ARG A 549 -27.20 16.09 -17.69
CA ARG A 549 -28.11 15.89 -18.81
C ARG A 549 -28.02 14.47 -19.40
N GLN A 550 -26.82 13.97 -19.70
CA GLN A 550 -26.67 12.63 -20.27
C GLN A 550 -27.09 11.52 -19.30
N VAL A 551 -26.82 11.66 -18.00
CA VAL A 551 -27.30 10.74 -16.95
C VAL A 551 -28.82 10.72 -16.96
N PHE A 552 -29.48 11.89 -16.98
CA PHE A 552 -30.93 11.96 -17.01
C PHE A 552 -31.53 11.31 -18.26
N GLU A 553 -30.97 11.61 -19.43
CA GLU A 553 -31.40 11.02 -20.70
C GLU A 553 -31.23 9.48 -20.66
N ARG A 554 -30.12 8.97 -20.09
CA ARG A 554 -29.89 7.53 -19.88
C ARG A 554 -30.89 6.91 -18.91
N VAL A 555 -31.18 7.54 -17.78
CA VAL A 555 -32.14 7.06 -16.78
C VAL A 555 -33.51 6.89 -17.40
N ASN A 556 -34.01 7.90 -18.12
CA ASN A 556 -35.31 7.81 -18.78
C ASN A 556 -35.34 6.72 -19.85
N PHE A 557 -34.24 6.57 -20.60
CA PHE A 557 -34.11 5.49 -21.57
C PHE A 557 -34.18 4.11 -20.87
N LEU A 558 -33.38 3.88 -19.83
CA LEU A 558 -33.37 2.61 -19.09
C LEU A 558 -34.76 2.25 -18.52
N LEU A 559 -35.54 3.23 -18.07
CA LEU A 559 -36.92 2.99 -17.61
C LEU A 559 -37.87 2.46 -18.70
N THR A 560 -37.52 2.63 -19.97
CA THR A 560 -38.27 2.10 -21.13
C THR A 560 -37.75 0.75 -21.65
N GLN A 561 -36.59 0.31 -21.18
CA GLN A 561 -35.93 -0.90 -21.66
C GLN A 561 -36.30 -2.15 -20.84
N PRO A 562 -36.20 -3.37 -21.43
CA PRO A 562 -36.36 -4.60 -20.68
C PRO A 562 -35.26 -4.76 -19.63
N LYS A 563 -35.63 -5.32 -18.47
CA LYS A 563 -34.70 -5.56 -17.37
C LYS A 563 -33.81 -6.76 -17.68
N SER A 564 -32.54 -6.51 -17.95
CA SER A 564 -31.47 -7.50 -18.13
C SER A 564 -30.32 -7.29 -17.12
N PRO A 565 -29.34 -8.20 -17.00
CA PRO A 565 -28.21 -7.99 -16.10
C PRO A 565 -27.39 -6.75 -16.51
N ALA A 566 -27.23 -6.54 -17.82
CA ALA A 566 -26.61 -5.34 -18.38
C ALA A 566 -27.39 -4.06 -18.04
N TRP A 567 -28.73 -4.13 -18.06
CA TRP A 567 -29.59 -3.02 -17.62
C TRP A 567 -29.37 -2.69 -16.14
N LEU A 568 -29.23 -3.70 -15.27
CA LEU A 568 -29.01 -3.47 -13.83
C LEU A 568 -27.68 -2.75 -13.60
N ILE A 569 -26.60 -3.20 -14.26
CA ILE A 569 -25.29 -2.56 -14.16
C ILE A 569 -25.36 -1.11 -14.64
N ASP A 570 -25.99 -0.84 -15.78
CA ASP A 570 -26.16 0.52 -16.31
C ASP A 570 -27.02 1.39 -15.38
N ALA A 571 -28.03 0.82 -14.74
CA ALA A 571 -28.86 1.50 -13.75
C ALA A 571 -28.02 1.89 -12.51
N LEU A 572 -27.21 0.97 -11.98
CA LEU A 572 -26.32 1.23 -10.85
C LEU A 572 -25.28 2.31 -11.18
N VAL A 573 -24.71 2.29 -12.38
CA VAL A 573 -23.80 3.34 -12.87
C VAL A 573 -24.48 4.71 -12.86
N CYS A 574 -25.71 4.80 -13.38
CA CYS A 574 -26.46 6.06 -13.38
C CYS A 574 -26.73 6.54 -11.94
N LEU A 575 -27.13 5.65 -11.04
CA LEU A 575 -27.40 6.00 -9.64
C LEU A 575 -26.15 6.51 -8.93
N ARG A 576 -25.02 5.82 -9.10
CA ARG A 576 -23.74 6.27 -8.53
C ARG A 576 -23.34 7.66 -9.04
N LEU A 577 -23.48 7.93 -10.34
CA LEU A 577 -23.17 9.25 -10.91
C LEU A 577 -24.05 10.38 -10.36
N THR A 578 -25.22 10.04 -9.78
CA THR A 578 -26.10 11.01 -9.12
C THR A 578 -25.78 11.29 -7.65
N GLU A 579 -24.90 10.50 -7.02
CA GLU A 579 -24.57 10.65 -5.59
C GLU A 579 -23.89 11.98 -5.25
N ASP A 580 -23.07 12.47 -6.18
CA ASP A 580 -22.26 13.69 -6.02
C ASP A 580 -22.96 14.97 -6.52
N LEU A 581 -24.21 14.86 -7.00
CA LEU A 581 -24.94 15.99 -7.56
C LEU A 581 -25.59 16.86 -6.48
N PRO A 582 -25.59 18.20 -6.65
CA PRO A 582 -26.26 19.08 -5.71
C PRO A 582 -27.76 18.79 -5.67
N PRO A 583 -28.42 18.83 -4.50
CA PRO A 583 -29.84 18.51 -4.36
C PRO A 583 -30.74 19.30 -5.31
N ALA A 584 -30.39 20.56 -5.59
CA ALA A 584 -31.11 21.43 -6.52
C ALA A 584 -31.16 20.88 -7.96
N SER A 585 -30.08 20.24 -8.44
CA SER A 585 -30.04 19.59 -9.76
C SER A 585 -30.86 18.29 -9.78
N LEU A 586 -31.07 17.66 -8.63
CA LEU A 586 -31.78 16.37 -8.50
C LEU A 586 -33.30 16.52 -8.35
N VAL A 587 -33.79 17.63 -7.78
CA VAL A 587 -35.25 17.86 -7.55
C VAL A 587 -36.10 17.61 -8.80
N PRO A 588 -35.76 18.16 -9.99
CA PRO A 588 -36.58 17.99 -11.20
C PRO A 588 -36.69 16.54 -11.68
N PHE A 589 -35.80 15.66 -11.24
CA PHE A 589 -35.62 14.30 -11.76
C PHE A 589 -35.82 13.21 -10.70
N SER A 590 -36.20 13.61 -9.49
CA SER A 590 -36.39 12.75 -8.33
C SER A 590 -37.32 11.56 -8.60
N THR A 591 -38.40 11.76 -9.36
CA THR A 591 -39.36 10.70 -9.72
C THR A 591 -38.73 9.62 -10.62
N SER A 592 -37.97 10.01 -11.65
CA SER A 592 -37.29 9.04 -12.54
C SER A 592 -36.21 8.26 -11.80
N LEU A 593 -35.43 8.92 -10.95
CA LEU A 593 -34.41 8.26 -10.13
C LEU A 593 -35.02 7.31 -9.10
N ALA A 594 -36.13 7.70 -8.45
CA ALA A 594 -36.87 6.82 -7.55
C ALA A 594 -37.40 5.56 -8.25
N HIS A 595 -37.92 5.71 -9.48
CA HIS A 595 -38.36 4.58 -10.28
C HIS A 595 -37.20 3.66 -10.67
N LEU A 596 -36.04 4.23 -11.04
CA LEU A 596 -34.85 3.46 -11.40
C LEU A 596 -34.31 2.69 -10.19
N CYS A 597 -34.17 3.34 -9.03
CA CYS A 597 -33.78 2.70 -7.77
C CYS A 597 -34.69 1.54 -7.42
N ALA A 598 -36.01 1.75 -7.45
CA ALA A 598 -36.95 0.70 -7.10
C ALA A 598 -36.98 -0.42 -8.15
N ALA A 599 -36.74 -0.12 -9.42
CA ALA A 599 -36.60 -1.12 -10.46
C ALA A 599 -35.32 -1.96 -10.31
N ALA A 600 -34.19 -1.35 -9.92
CA ALA A 600 -32.93 -2.02 -9.64
C ALA A 600 -33.01 -2.89 -8.38
N ALA A 601 -33.61 -2.38 -7.30
CA ALA A 601 -33.84 -3.12 -6.06
C ALA A 601 -34.82 -4.31 -6.23
N THR A 602 -35.64 -4.31 -7.29
CA THR A 602 -36.57 -5.40 -7.62
C THR A 602 -36.11 -6.29 -8.76
N TYR A 603 -34.84 -6.21 -9.15
CA TYR A 603 -34.25 -7.11 -10.14
C TYR A 603 -34.06 -8.53 -9.55
N ASP A 604 -34.31 -9.58 -10.34
CA ASP A 604 -34.38 -10.99 -9.91
C ASP A 604 -33.13 -11.77 -10.34
N VAL A 605 -32.23 -12.07 -9.39
CA VAL A 605 -31.10 -13.00 -9.53
C VAL A 605 -30.72 -13.59 -8.15
N ASP A 606 -30.48 -14.90 -8.10
CA ASP A 606 -29.72 -15.62 -7.06
C ASP A 606 -28.27 -15.06 -6.88
N PRO A 607 -27.56 -15.35 -5.77
CA PRO A 607 -27.14 -14.36 -4.77
C PRO A 607 -26.04 -13.34 -5.19
N THR A 608 -26.33 -12.07 -4.88
CA THR A 608 -25.46 -10.87 -4.61
C THR A 608 -24.76 -10.17 -5.79
N PRO A 609 -24.56 -8.82 -5.74
CA PRO A 609 -23.90 -8.04 -4.67
C PRO A 609 -24.87 -7.21 -3.78
N PRO A 610 -24.41 -6.67 -2.65
CA PRO A 610 -25.25 -5.88 -1.75
C PRO A 610 -25.67 -4.55 -2.38
N LEU A 611 -26.97 -4.36 -2.50
CA LEU A 611 -27.55 -3.06 -2.85
C LEU A 611 -27.44 -2.14 -1.62
N THR A 612 -26.35 -1.38 -1.54
CA THR A 612 -26.38 -0.11 -0.82
C THR A 612 -27.35 0.80 -1.57
N ALA A 613 -28.57 0.99 -1.04
CA ALA A 613 -29.44 2.04 -1.56
C ALA A 613 -28.70 3.39 -1.45
N PRO A 614 -28.76 4.29 -2.44
CA PRO A 614 -28.00 5.54 -2.40
C PRO A 614 -28.42 6.36 -1.15
N PRO A 615 -27.52 6.60 -0.18
CA PRO A 615 -27.84 7.39 1.03
C PRO A 615 -28.26 8.84 0.70
N SER A 616 -27.97 9.32 -0.51
CA SER A 616 -28.21 10.67 -1.01
C SER A 616 -29.65 10.95 -1.42
N LEU A 617 -30.39 9.96 -1.93
CA LEU A 617 -31.82 10.10 -2.25
C LEU A 617 -32.68 10.29 -0.98
N LEU A 618 -32.20 9.77 0.14
CA LEU A 618 -32.77 9.98 1.48
C LEU A 618 -32.40 11.34 2.08
N ARG A 619 -31.48 12.09 1.45
CA ARG A 619 -31.03 13.44 1.87
C ARG A 619 -31.58 14.56 0.98
N GLN A 620 -32.49 14.29 0.05
CA GLN A 620 -33.11 15.29 -0.83
C GLN A 620 -33.81 16.40 -0.04
N ILE A 621 -33.41 17.67 -0.18
CA ILE A 621 -33.95 18.80 0.60
C ILE A 621 -35.48 18.93 0.47
N ASP A 622 -36.06 18.57 -0.68
CA ASP A 622 -37.51 18.48 -0.86
C ASP A 622 -38.09 17.23 -0.17
N VAL A 623 -38.81 17.48 0.94
CA VAL A 623 -39.48 16.48 1.77
C VAL A 623 -40.49 15.65 0.97
N SER A 624 -41.17 16.23 -0.03
CA SER A 624 -42.18 15.53 -0.83
C SER A 624 -41.55 14.50 -1.77
N ALA A 625 -40.49 14.88 -2.48
CA ALA A 625 -39.73 14.00 -3.37
C ALA A 625 -39.00 12.89 -2.60
N ARG A 626 -38.46 13.22 -1.41
CA ARG A 626 -37.82 12.27 -0.50
C ARG A 626 -38.79 11.19 -0.02
N ILE A 627 -40.00 11.58 0.42
CA ILE A 627 -41.02 10.63 0.88
C ILE A 627 -41.53 9.78 -0.28
N GLN A 628 -41.78 10.35 -1.47
CA GLN A 628 -42.15 9.56 -2.64
C GLN A 628 -41.09 8.51 -2.99
N THR A 629 -39.81 8.89 -2.93
CA THR A 629 -38.69 7.97 -3.18
C THR A 629 -38.66 6.83 -2.15
N ILE A 630 -38.79 7.16 -0.87
CA ILE A 630 -38.85 6.17 0.22
C ILE A 630 -40.06 5.25 0.05
N THR A 631 -41.25 5.80 -0.21
CA THR A 631 -42.48 5.02 -0.38
C THR A 631 -42.42 4.12 -1.61
N VAL A 632 -41.86 4.58 -2.73
CA VAL A 632 -41.69 3.76 -3.94
C VAL A 632 -40.69 2.61 -3.71
N VAL A 633 -39.59 2.87 -3.00
CA VAL A 633 -38.61 1.83 -2.63
C VAL A 633 -39.23 0.82 -1.66
N VAL A 634 -39.88 1.28 -0.58
CA VAL A 634 -40.53 0.42 0.42
C VAL A 634 -41.69 -0.39 -0.19
N SER A 635 -42.53 0.24 -1.02
CA SER A 635 -43.70 -0.42 -1.64
C SER A 635 -43.36 -1.57 -2.57
N LYS A 636 -42.20 -1.51 -3.23
CA LYS A 636 -41.76 -2.55 -4.17
C LYS A 636 -40.84 -3.58 -3.53
N TRP A 637 -40.08 -3.20 -2.50
CA TRP A 637 -39.07 -4.05 -1.87
C TRP A 637 -39.63 -4.86 -0.68
N PHE A 638 -40.51 -4.26 0.14
CA PHE A 638 -41.05 -4.87 1.35
C PHE A 638 -41.89 -6.15 1.10
N PRO A 639 -42.78 -6.23 0.09
CA PRO A 639 -43.54 -7.46 -0.21
C PRO A 639 -42.65 -8.63 -0.67
N ARG A 640 -41.54 -8.33 -1.35
CA ARG A 640 -40.58 -9.32 -1.82
C ARG A 640 -39.70 -9.84 -0.69
N LEU A 641 -39.36 -8.98 0.26
CA LEU A 641 -38.62 -9.31 1.47
C LEU A 641 -39.44 -10.21 2.40
N LEU A 642 -40.76 -9.99 2.47
CA LEU A 642 -41.72 -10.89 3.15
C LEU A 642 -41.85 -12.24 2.43
N TYR A 643 -41.76 -12.27 1.10
CA TYR A 643 -41.80 -13.50 0.31
C TYR A 643 -40.50 -14.31 0.44
N LEU A 644 -39.33 -13.68 0.34
CA LEU A 644 -38.02 -14.34 0.48
C LEU A 644 -37.78 -14.88 1.89
N ALA A 645 -38.24 -14.17 2.93
CA ALA A 645 -38.19 -14.64 4.32
C ALA A 645 -39.13 -15.83 4.61
N THR A 646 -39.98 -16.23 3.65
CA THR A 646 -40.98 -17.30 3.83
C THR A 646 -40.87 -18.43 2.80
N ALA A 647 -40.18 -18.22 1.67
CA ALA A 647 -40.10 -19.18 0.57
C ALA A 647 -38.95 -20.19 0.68
N ASP A 648 -37.81 -19.81 1.25
CA ASP A 648 -36.70 -20.72 1.55
C ASP A 648 -36.51 -20.78 3.05
N GLY A 649 -36.40 -21.98 3.62
CA GLY A 649 -36.16 -22.22 5.05
C GLY A 649 -34.80 -21.72 5.58
N HIS A 650 -34.24 -20.67 4.99
CA HIS A 650 -33.10 -19.93 5.48
C HIS A 650 -33.57 -18.74 6.33
N ASP A 651 -33.33 -18.84 7.64
CA ASP A 651 -33.62 -17.79 8.62
C ASP A 651 -32.81 -16.50 8.42
N ASP A 652 -31.84 -16.43 7.50
CA ASP A 652 -30.88 -15.33 7.45
C ASP A 652 -31.22 -14.27 6.40
N LEU A 653 -31.90 -13.21 6.86
CA LEU A 653 -31.81 -11.90 6.21
C LEU A 653 -30.39 -11.34 6.40
N THR A 654 -29.68 -10.99 5.32
CA THR A 654 -28.32 -10.43 5.41
C THR A 654 -28.26 -9.16 6.27
N THR A 655 -27.17 -8.99 7.02
CA THR A 655 -26.96 -7.89 7.99
C THR A 655 -27.18 -6.50 7.38
N GLU A 656 -26.79 -6.31 6.11
CA GLU A 656 -26.94 -5.07 5.36
C GLU A 656 -28.41 -4.76 4.99
N SER A 657 -29.22 -5.78 4.75
CA SER A 657 -30.67 -5.64 4.49
C SER A 657 -31.39 -5.09 5.73
N ARG A 658 -30.95 -5.48 6.93
CA ARG A 658 -31.46 -5.02 8.23
C ARG A 658 -31.10 -3.56 8.49
N GLU A 659 -29.84 -3.19 8.27
CA GLU A 659 -29.35 -1.81 8.43
C GLU A 659 -30.07 -0.84 7.48
N LEU A 660 -30.33 -1.25 6.24
CA LEU A 660 -31.04 -0.46 5.25
C LEU A 660 -32.51 -0.21 5.63
N ILE A 661 -33.25 -1.23 6.11
CA ILE A 661 -34.63 -1.07 6.59
C ILE A 661 -34.69 -0.11 7.77
N GLN A 662 -33.77 -0.26 8.71
CA GLN A 662 -33.70 0.58 9.90
C GLN A 662 -33.36 2.03 9.55
N LEU A 663 -32.50 2.25 8.54
CA LEU A 663 -32.22 3.56 7.96
C LEU A 663 -33.47 4.16 7.29
N LEU A 664 -34.15 3.41 6.42
CA LEU A 664 -35.36 3.86 5.70
C LEU A 664 -36.50 4.23 6.65
N LEU A 665 -36.77 3.41 7.67
CA LEU A 665 -37.79 3.67 8.70
C LEU A 665 -37.43 4.87 9.58
N ASN A 666 -36.14 5.02 9.94
CA ASN A 666 -35.68 6.20 10.68
C ASN A 666 -35.83 7.48 9.86
N GLN A 667 -35.57 7.45 8.55
CA GLN A 667 -35.75 8.60 7.65
C GLN A 667 -37.24 8.96 7.44
N LEU A 668 -38.11 7.95 7.36
CA LEU A 668 -39.57 8.14 7.30
C LEU A 668 -40.09 8.78 8.61
N LYS A 669 -39.57 8.32 9.77
CA LYS A 669 -39.87 8.86 11.10
C LYS A 669 -39.38 10.30 11.28
N LEU A 670 -38.19 10.64 10.78
CA LEU A 670 -37.67 12.01 10.74
C LEU A 670 -38.53 12.91 9.85
N SER A 671 -38.91 12.44 8.65
CA SER A 671 -39.73 13.20 7.70
C SER A 671 -41.17 13.45 8.19
N CYS A 672 -41.73 12.54 8.99
CA CYS A 672 -43.02 12.73 9.66
C CYS A 672 -42.98 13.79 10.77
N ARG A 673 -41.81 14.05 11.37
CA ARG A 673 -41.61 15.03 12.45
C ARG A 673 -41.63 16.48 11.95
N ASP A 674 -41.29 16.69 10.67
CA ASP A 674 -41.18 18.01 10.03
C ASP A 674 -42.44 18.43 9.23
N GLY A 675 -43.49 17.59 9.23
CA GLY A 675 -44.78 17.82 8.56
C GLY A 675 -44.87 17.20 7.15
N LEU A 676 -45.87 16.35 6.92
CA LEU A 676 -46.07 15.63 5.65
C LEU A 676 -46.80 16.51 4.61
N ALA A 677 -46.22 16.65 3.40
CA ALA A 677 -46.87 17.33 2.28
C ALA A 677 -47.98 16.49 1.64
N LEU A 678 -48.97 17.14 1.00
CA LEU A 678 -50.12 16.49 0.35
C LEU A 678 -49.74 15.37 -0.66
N PRO A 679 -48.70 15.51 -1.51
CA PRO A 679 -48.28 14.45 -2.43
C PRO A 679 -47.63 13.25 -1.72
N ALA A 680 -47.07 13.44 -0.52
CA ALA A 680 -46.53 12.38 0.32
C ALA A 680 -47.64 11.56 0.99
N ILE A 681 -48.70 12.24 1.46
CA ILE A 681 -49.90 11.59 2.01
C ILE A 681 -50.64 10.80 0.92
N ASP A 682 -50.74 11.34 -0.29
CA ASP A 682 -51.33 10.68 -1.45
C ASP A 682 -50.48 9.47 -1.91
N ALA A 683 -49.15 9.57 -1.88
CA ALA A 683 -48.26 8.43 -2.17
C ALA A 683 -48.38 7.30 -1.12
N ILE A 684 -48.45 7.64 0.16
CA ILE A 684 -48.70 6.69 1.26
C ILE A 684 -50.10 6.07 1.13
N SER A 685 -51.12 6.87 0.78
CA SER A 685 -52.48 6.39 0.55
C SER A 685 -52.55 5.42 -0.64
N ARG A 686 -51.91 5.74 -1.77
CA ARG A 686 -51.85 4.85 -2.93
C ARG A 686 -51.05 3.58 -2.66
N TRP A 687 -50.01 3.64 -1.82
CA TRP A 687 -49.29 2.46 -1.35
C TRP A 687 -50.20 1.52 -0.55
N VAL A 688 -50.97 2.06 0.40
CA VAL A 688 -51.95 1.30 1.20
C VAL A 688 -53.07 0.73 0.31
N LEU A 689 -53.54 1.50 -0.69
CA LEU A 689 -54.61 1.12 -1.62
C LEU A 689 -54.18 0.12 -2.70
N ALA A 690 -52.89 0.06 -3.06
CA ALA A 690 -52.38 -0.84 -4.11
C ALA A 690 -52.18 -2.30 -3.64
N CYS A 691 -52.34 -2.60 -2.35
CA CYS A 691 -52.21 -3.94 -1.77
C CYS A 691 -53.52 -4.76 -1.73
N GLY A 692 -54.59 -4.34 -2.44
CA GLY A 692 -55.88 -5.05 -2.46
C GLY A 692 -56.06 -6.03 -3.63
N PRO A 693 -56.94 -7.04 -3.54
CA PRO A 693 -57.46 -7.76 -4.71
C PRO A 693 -58.56 -6.93 -5.40
N LYS A 694 -58.58 -6.92 -6.74
CA LYS A 694 -59.54 -6.15 -7.53
C LYS A 694 -60.96 -6.74 -7.48
N GLY A 695 -61.93 -5.94 -7.04
CA GLY A 695 -63.34 -6.09 -7.41
C GLY A 695 -63.67 -5.24 -8.64
N SER A 696 -64.45 -5.79 -9.55
CA SER A 696 -64.91 -5.18 -10.81
C SER A 696 -65.92 -4.06 -10.56
N ASP A 697 -65.58 -2.83 -10.94
CA ASP A 697 -66.35 -2.02 -11.88
C ASP A 697 -65.78 -0.59 -11.96
N GLN A 698 -65.39 -0.20 -13.17
CA GLN A 698 -65.01 1.17 -13.51
C GLN A 698 -66.23 1.91 -14.03
N SER A 699 -66.56 3.06 -13.45
CA SER A 699 -67.08 4.19 -14.25
C SER A 699 -66.93 5.56 -13.55
N ASN A 700 -66.46 6.50 -14.38
CA ASN A 700 -66.61 7.95 -14.36
C ASN A 700 -65.86 8.86 -13.36
N SER A 701 -64.69 9.29 -13.85
CA SER A 701 -64.21 10.67 -14.06
C SER A 701 -64.19 11.70 -12.92
N LEU A 702 -62.97 12.15 -12.58
CA LEU A 702 -62.55 13.56 -12.67
C LEU A 702 -61.04 13.61 -12.97
N SER A 703 -60.68 14.41 -13.97
CA SER A 703 -59.47 14.34 -14.80
C SER A 703 -58.31 15.20 -14.30
N TYR A 704 -57.14 14.59 -14.07
CA TYR A 704 -55.80 15.14 -14.32
C TYR A 704 -54.87 13.97 -14.73
N PRO A 705 -54.02 14.10 -15.77
CA PRO A 705 -53.43 12.93 -16.42
C PRO A 705 -52.19 12.41 -15.68
N LEU A 706 -52.39 11.41 -14.83
CA LEU A 706 -51.39 10.40 -14.44
C LEU A 706 -51.79 9.05 -15.04
N SER A 707 -52.04 9.01 -16.35
CA SER A 707 -52.44 7.80 -17.07
C SER A 707 -51.24 7.15 -17.77
N SER A 708 -50.44 6.41 -17.02
CA SER A 708 -49.74 5.21 -17.50
C SER A 708 -49.11 4.44 -16.33
N PHE A 709 -49.92 4.07 -15.34
CA PHE A 709 -49.56 3.10 -14.30
C PHE A 709 -50.56 1.96 -14.36
N SER A 710 -50.18 0.87 -15.01
CA SER A 710 -50.89 -0.40 -14.90
C SER A 710 -50.05 -1.34 -14.05
N LEU A 711 -50.49 -1.57 -12.82
CA LEU A 711 -50.00 -2.58 -11.87
C LEU A 711 -50.25 -4.04 -12.35
N ALA A 712 -50.46 -4.27 -13.65
CA ALA A 712 -50.96 -5.52 -14.20
C ALA A 712 -49.89 -6.61 -14.43
N SER A 713 -48.60 -6.38 -14.16
CA SER A 713 -47.53 -7.35 -14.50
C SER A 713 -47.10 -8.28 -13.36
N LEU A 714 -47.76 -8.26 -12.20
CA LEU A 714 -47.55 -9.24 -11.12
C LEU A 714 -48.82 -10.08 -10.96
N ARG A 715 -48.99 -11.09 -11.83
CA ARG A 715 -50.01 -12.13 -11.67
C ARG A 715 -49.34 -13.41 -11.17
N GLY A 716 -49.37 -13.63 -9.86
CA GLY A 716 -49.18 -14.92 -9.22
C GLY A 716 -49.97 -14.93 -7.90
N PRO A 717 -50.86 -15.90 -7.62
CA PRO A 717 -51.59 -15.94 -6.37
C PRO A 717 -50.66 -16.34 -5.21
N LEU A 718 -50.57 -15.50 -4.17
CA LEU A 718 -49.93 -15.84 -2.89
C LEU A 718 -50.93 -16.66 -2.05
N SER A 719 -50.51 -17.83 -1.58
CA SER A 719 -51.28 -18.70 -0.67
C SER A 719 -51.31 -18.15 0.77
N PRO A 720 -52.40 -18.36 1.55
CA PRO A 720 -52.52 -17.89 2.92
C PRO A 720 -51.50 -18.56 3.87
N LEU A 721 -50.93 -17.79 4.80
CA LEU A 721 -49.93 -18.25 5.77
C LEU A 721 -50.58 -18.95 7.00
N PRO A 722 -49.90 -19.93 7.64
CA PRO A 722 -50.37 -20.55 8.87
C PRO A 722 -50.27 -19.63 10.10
N SER A 723 -51.23 -19.77 11.02
CA SER A 723 -51.54 -18.89 12.16
C SER A 723 -50.58 -18.96 13.38
N SER A 724 -49.39 -19.56 13.21
CA SER A 724 -48.50 -19.93 14.34
C SER A 724 -47.19 -19.15 14.43
N HIS A 725 -47.08 -17.98 13.79
CA HIS A 725 -45.87 -17.17 13.88
C HIS A 725 -45.92 -16.15 15.02
N ARG A 726 -45.06 -16.35 16.05
CA ARG A 726 -44.95 -15.50 17.27
C ARG A 726 -44.80 -13.99 16.97
N TRP A 727 -44.19 -13.63 15.84
CA TRP A 727 -43.95 -12.24 15.44
C TRP A 727 -45.23 -11.48 15.04
N LEU A 728 -46.21 -12.15 14.45
CA LEU A 728 -47.52 -11.55 14.12
C LEU A 728 -48.32 -11.19 15.39
N SER A 729 -48.13 -11.93 16.47
CA SER A 729 -48.71 -11.64 17.80
C SER A 729 -48.10 -10.38 18.45
N ALA A 730 -46.81 -10.11 18.18
CA ALA A 730 -46.09 -8.94 18.69
C ALA A 730 -46.55 -7.62 18.04
N VAL A 731 -47.08 -7.67 16.81
CA VAL A 731 -47.69 -6.53 16.10
C VAL A 731 -49.17 -6.35 16.44
N TRP A 732 -49.89 -7.45 16.65
CA TRP A 732 -51.32 -7.45 16.97
C TRP A 732 -51.63 -6.83 18.34
N SER A 733 -50.78 -7.07 19.35
CA SER A 733 -50.95 -6.57 20.72
C SER A 733 -50.88 -5.03 20.83
N PRO A 734 -49.89 -4.32 20.23
CA PRO A 734 -49.87 -2.85 20.17
C PRO A 734 -51.01 -2.25 19.34
N LEU A 735 -51.35 -2.84 18.19
CA LEU A 735 -52.49 -2.40 17.37
C LEU A 735 -53.83 -2.54 18.14
N CYS A 736 -54.01 -3.59 18.94
CA CYS A 736 -55.16 -3.72 19.82
C CYS A 736 -55.19 -2.69 20.97
N GLN A 737 -54.04 -2.17 21.40
CA GLN A 737 -53.94 -1.13 22.44
C GLN A 737 -54.24 0.28 21.93
N THR A 738 -54.07 0.54 20.63
CA THR A 738 -54.41 1.84 19.99
C THR A 738 -55.92 2.17 19.94
N GLU A 739 -56.78 1.29 20.48
CA GLU A 739 -58.24 1.48 20.45
C GLU A 739 -58.80 2.42 21.53
N LEU A 740 -57.99 2.96 22.45
CA LEU A 740 -58.52 3.71 23.61
C LEU A 740 -57.96 5.13 23.82
N THR A 741 -57.07 5.68 22.98
CA THR A 741 -56.42 6.97 23.27
C THR A 741 -56.24 7.99 22.13
N SER A 742 -56.60 7.73 20.88
CA SER A 742 -56.42 8.71 19.78
C SER A 742 -57.69 9.54 19.48
N ASN A 743 -57.58 10.87 19.52
CA ASN A 743 -58.62 11.82 19.07
C ASN A 743 -58.59 12.07 17.54
N CYS A 744 -57.67 11.44 16.81
CA CYS A 744 -57.45 11.65 15.37
C CYS A 744 -58.18 10.60 14.51
N GLY A 745 -59.18 11.02 13.74
CA GLY A 745 -59.99 10.13 12.89
C GLY A 745 -59.20 9.40 11.79
N LEU A 746 -58.08 9.98 11.32
CA LEU A 746 -57.21 9.36 10.31
C LEU A 746 -56.44 8.17 10.91
N THR A 747 -55.93 8.33 12.12
CA THR A 747 -55.16 7.30 12.81
C THR A 747 -56.03 6.11 13.19
N ARG A 748 -57.25 6.37 13.66
CA ARG A 748 -58.25 5.32 13.94
C ARG A 748 -58.58 4.48 12.70
N LEU A 749 -58.74 5.13 11.54
CA LEU A 749 -59.07 4.48 10.27
C LEU A 749 -57.89 3.65 9.70
N VAL A 750 -56.65 4.11 9.87
CA VAL A 750 -55.44 3.38 9.45
C VAL A 750 -55.22 2.14 10.34
N VAL A 751 -55.45 2.28 11.65
CA VAL A 751 -55.36 1.18 12.62
C VAL A 751 -56.43 0.13 12.37
N GLU A 752 -57.69 0.51 12.13
CA GLU A 752 -58.76 -0.46 11.81
C GLU A 752 -58.46 -1.22 10.51
N ASN A 753 -58.06 -0.55 9.44
CA ASN A 753 -57.76 -1.22 8.17
C ASN A 753 -56.54 -2.16 8.26
N LEU A 754 -55.51 -1.81 9.04
CA LEU A 754 -54.39 -2.70 9.33
C LEU A 754 -54.82 -3.93 10.14
N LYS A 755 -55.73 -3.76 11.12
CA LYS A 755 -56.30 -4.88 11.89
C LYS A 755 -57.11 -5.83 11.00
N THR A 756 -57.99 -5.29 10.16
CA THR A 756 -58.82 -6.09 9.24
C THR A 756 -57.94 -6.85 8.25
N LYS A 757 -56.89 -6.23 7.71
CA LYS A 757 -55.96 -6.89 6.78
C LYS A 757 -55.10 -7.97 7.44
N LEU A 758 -54.61 -7.75 8.65
CA LEU A 758 -53.87 -8.78 9.40
C LEU A 758 -54.75 -10.00 9.74
N GLN A 759 -56.05 -9.79 9.99
CA GLN A 759 -57.03 -10.87 10.13
C GLN A 759 -57.32 -11.61 8.82
N GLU A 760 -57.28 -10.92 7.68
CA GLU A 760 -57.43 -11.52 6.35
C GLU A 760 -56.20 -12.34 5.90
N PHE A 761 -54.98 -11.85 6.17
CA PHE A 761 -53.73 -12.56 5.85
C PHE A 761 -53.47 -13.76 6.78
N CYS A 762 -54.02 -13.72 8.00
CA CYS A 762 -53.84 -14.75 9.02
C CYS A 762 -55.16 -14.98 9.80
N PRO A 763 -56.10 -15.77 9.26
CA PRO A 763 -57.38 -16.03 9.89
C PRO A 763 -57.19 -16.76 11.23
N GLY A 764 -57.65 -16.15 12.34
CA GLY A 764 -57.54 -16.68 13.71
C GLY A 764 -56.55 -15.95 14.63
N ILE A 765 -55.87 -14.89 14.17
CA ILE A 765 -54.92 -14.10 14.99
C ILE A 765 -55.56 -13.45 16.23
N GLY A 766 -56.89 -13.25 16.22
CA GLY A 766 -57.68 -12.68 17.32
C GLY A 766 -58.00 -13.65 18.47
N ASP A 767 -57.83 -14.96 18.28
CA ASP A 767 -58.24 -15.98 19.28
C ASP A 767 -57.13 -16.35 20.28
N GLN A 768 -55.88 -15.91 20.04
CA GLN A 768 -54.76 -16.17 20.94
C GLN A 768 -54.76 -15.18 22.13
N LYS A 769 -55.25 -15.64 23.29
CA LYS A 769 -55.14 -14.89 24.55
C LYS A 769 -53.66 -14.73 24.97
N ARG A 770 -53.19 -13.47 25.02
CA ARG A 770 -51.98 -12.92 25.69
C ARG A 770 -50.82 -13.91 25.96
N PRO A 771 -49.64 -13.74 25.35
CA PRO A 771 -48.40 -14.23 25.93
C PRO A 771 -48.09 -13.41 27.17
N ARG A 772 -48.20 -14.02 28.36
CA ARG A 772 -47.59 -13.46 29.58
C ARG A 772 -46.14 -13.93 29.61
N THR A 773 -45.23 -12.96 29.61
CA THR A 773 -43.76 -13.04 29.78
C THR A 773 -42.97 -13.78 28.68
N PRO A 774 -41.88 -13.18 28.15
CA PRO A 774 -40.99 -13.86 27.22
C PRO A 774 -40.18 -14.92 27.98
N SER A 775 -40.28 -16.18 27.55
CA SER A 775 -39.38 -17.25 27.99
C SER A 775 -38.00 -17.04 27.39
N THR A 776 -36.97 -17.15 28.21
CA THR A 776 -35.58 -16.72 27.99
C THR A 776 -34.73 -17.54 27.01
N ASP A 777 -35.28 -18.51 26.27
CA ASP A 777 -34.46 -19.43 25.48
C ASP A 777 -34.92 -19.50 24.00
N ALA A 778 -34.47 -18.52 23.21
CA ALA A 778 -34.27 -18.60 21.75
C ALA A 778 -33.55 -17.33 21.29
N THR A 779 -32.22 -17.34 21.27
CA THR A 779 -31.39 -16.18 20.94
C THR A 779 -31.26 -15.97 19.43
N GLY A 780 -31.65 -14.78 18.94
CA GLY A 780 -30.86 -14.10 17.90
C GLY A 780 -31.60 -13.30 16.83
N LEU A 781 -32.67 -13.83 16.21
CA LEU A 781 -33.18 -13.25 14.95
C LEU A 781 -34.68 -12.90 14.92
N THR A 782 -35.55 -13.69 15.56
CA THR A 782 -36.99 -13.37 15.71
C THR A 782 -37.22 -12.04 16.44
N ASP A 783 -36.31 -11.69 17.35
CA ASP A 783 -36.34 -10.42 18.07
C ASP A 783 -36.12 -9.18 17.17
N SER A 784 -35.56 -9.32 15.96
CA SER A 784 -35.18 -8.17 15.12
C SER A 784 -36.29 -7.72 14.15
N VAL A 785 -37.05 -8.67 13.58
CA VAL A 785 -38.30 -8.37 12.84
C VAL A 785 -39.35 -7.86 13.81
N ASP A 786 -39.44 -8.47 15.00
CA ASP A 786 -40.24 -7.96 16.11
C ASP A 786 -39.80 -6.56 16.53
N ALA A 787 -38.50 -6.27 16.65
CA ALA A 787 -38.01 -4.93 16.98
C ALA A 787 -38.33 -3.88 15.88
N CYS A 788 -38.28 -4.26 14.60
CA CYS A 788 -38.61 -3.35 13.48
C CYS A 788 -40.12 -3.07 13.39
N LEU A 789 -40.95 -4.09 13.61
CA LEU A 789 -42.41 -3.96 13.63
C LEU A 789 -42.90 -3.26 14.91
N VAL A 790 -42.23 -3.45 16.04
CA VAL A 790 -42.38 -2.64 17.27
C VAL A 790 -41.97 -1.19 17.00
N LYS A 791 -40.90 -0.93 16.24
CA LYS A 791 -40.52 0.44 15.81
C LYS A 791 -41.59 1.10 14.94
N LEU A 792 -42.24 0.33 14.07
CA LEU A 792 -43.35 0.79 13.22
C LEU A 792 -44.57 1.14 14.08
N ALA A 793 -44.93 0.29 15.05
CA ALA A 793 -45.99 0.55 16.02
C ALA A 793 -45.67 1.77 16.92
N GLU A 794 -44.43 1.92 17.38
CA GLU A 794 -43.95 3.09 18.11
C GLU A 794 -43.98 4.38 17.28
N THR A 795 -43.79 4.27 15.96
CA THR A 795 -43.85 5.39 15.01
C THR A 795 -45.29 5.80 14.73
N ILE A 796 -46.22 4.84 14.63
CA ILE A 796 -47.67 5.09 14.61
C ILE A 796 -48.12 5.75 15.92
N ALA A 797 -47.62 5.28 17.07
CA ALA A 797 -47.87 5.91 18.38
C ALA A 797 -47.21 7.30 18.53
N CYS A 798 -46.14 7.60 17.80
CA CYS A 798 -45.58 8.95 17.70
C CYS A 798 -46.43 9.88 16.82
N LEU A 799 -47.03 9.34 15.74
CA LEU A 799 -48.01 10.06 14.91
C LEU A 799 -49.29 10.36 15.70
N GLU A 800 -49.70 9.49 16.63
CA GLU A 800 -50.76 9.75 17.61
C GLU A 800 -50.41 10.90 18.55
N ARG A 801 -49.18 10.91 19.09
CA ARG A 801 -48.67 11.97 19.99
C ARG A 801 -48.45 13.32 19.32
N ALA A 802 -48.27 13.36 18.00
CA ALA A 802 -48.12 14.59 17.22
C ALA A 802 -49.47 15.19 16.76
N SER A 803 -50.59 14.55 17.09
CA SER A 803 -51.93 14.97 16.65
C SER A 803 -52.37 16.35 17.16
N ASP A 804 -51.78 16.83 18.25
CA ASP A 804 -52.06 18.15 18.82
C ASP A 804 -51.37 19.31 18.06
N GLY A 805 -50.49 19.02 17.10
CA GLY A 805 -49.76 20.01 16.30
C GLY A 805 -50.36 20.31 14.91
N PHE A 806 -51.51 19.72 14.59
CA PHE A 806 -52.14 19.91 13.28
C PHE A 806 -52.94 21.21 13.22
N THR A 807 -52.58 22.10 12.28
CA THR A 807 -53.40 23.27 11.95
C THR A 807 -54.81 22.85 11.50
N ASP A 808 -55.82 23.71 11.67
CA ASP A 808 -57.19 23.46 11.19
C ASP A 808 -57.24 23.09 9.69
N SER A 809 -56.29 23.59 8.90
CA SER A 809 -56.15 23.23 7.49
C SER A 809 -55.67 21.78 7.27
N HIS A 810 -54.88 21.23 8.19
CA HIS A 810 -54.44 19.83 8.19
C HIS A 810 -55.57 18.91 8.65
N VAL A 811 -56.36 19.33 9.65
CA VAL A 811 -57.55 18.61 10.11
C VAL A 811 -58.63 18.59 9.03
N ALA A 812 -58.96 19.73 8.41
CA ALA A 812 -59.94 19.80 7.32
C ALA A 812 -59.55 18.96 6.10
N ARG A 813 -58.25 18.92 5.76
CA ARG A 813 -57.71 18.07 4.68
C ARG A 813 -57.70 16.59 5.03
N GLY A 814 -57.42 16.24 6.29
CA GLY A 814 -57.57 14.87 6.81
C GLY A 814 -59.02 14.39 6.84
N SER A 815 -59.98 15.28 7.16
CA SER A 815 -61.42 15.00 7.09
C SER A 815 -61.93 14.85 5.64
N GLU A 816 -61.38 15.58 4.68
CA GLU A 816 -61.65 15.40 3.24
C GLU A 816 -61.16 14.02 2.75
N LEU A 817 -59.97 13.61 3.16
CA LEU A 817 -59.43 12.27 2.89
C LEU A 817 -60.28 11.18 3.56
N GLY A 818 -60.69 11.37 4.83
CA GLY A 818 -61.61 10.48 5.54
C GLY A 818 -62.98 10.37 4.88
N ARG A 819 -63.54 11.47 4.34
CA ARG A 819 -64.79 11.45 3.55
C ARG A 819 -64.63 10.73 2.22
N ARG A 820 -63.50 10.89 1.53
CA ARG A 820 -63.21 10.16 0.27
C ARG A 820 -63.03 8.66 0.50
N LEU A 821 -62.36 8.28 1.58
CA LEU A 821 -62.21 6.88 2.00
C LEU A 821 -63.55 6.28 2.43
N ALA A 822 -64.34 6.96 3.28
CA ALA A 822 -65.67 6.51 3.68
C ALA A 822 -66.67 6.41 2.51
N SER A 823 -66.59 7.31 1.52
CA SER A 823 -67.39 7.23 0.28
C SER A 823 -66.98 6.07 -0.62
N LEU A 824 -65.71 5.66 -0.59
CA LEU A 824 -65.20 4.50 -1.33
C LEU A 824 -65.63 3.19 -0.65
N PHE A 825 -65.60 3.14 0.69
CA PHE A 825 -66.01 1.96 1.47
C PHE A 825 -67.52 1.79 1.61
N ARG A 826 -68.32 2.86 1.60
CA ARG A 826 -69.79 2.77 1.54
C ARG A 826 -70.27 2.22 0.18
N LYS A 827 -69.45 2.31 -0.88
CA LYS A 827 -69.65 1.64 -2.18
C LYS A 827 -69.16 0.18 -2.23
N ILE A 828 -68.55 -0.32 -1.15
CA ILE A 828 -68.01 -1.69 -1.02
C ILE A 828 -68.91 -2.57 -0.14
N SER A 829 -69.80 -1.96 0.67
CA SER A 829 -70.74 -2.67 1.55
C SER A 829 -72.18 -2.75 1.02
N ASP A 830 -72.46 -2.06 -0.09
CA ASP A 830 -73.57 -2.34 -1.03
C ASP A 830 -72.93 -2.99 -2.27
#